data_AF-A0A1Y1VIX4-F1
#
_entry.id   AF-A0A1Y1VIX4-F1
#
_cell.length_a   1.000
_cell.length_b   1.000
_cell.length_c   1.000
_cell.angle_alpha   90.00
_cell.angle_beta   90.00
_cell.angle_gamma   90.00
#
_symmetry.space_group_name_H-M   'P 1'
#
loop_
_entity.id
_entity.type
_entity.pdbx_description
1 polymer ?
#
loop_
_entity_poly.entity_id
_entity_poly.type
_entity_poly.pdbx_seq_one_letter_code
_entity_poly.pdbx_strand_id
1 'polypeptide(L)'
;MSATHFLIYLLSFFILFIVEINCIIINTSNGFIENINKKEKIFQIQEELFIDNINVIDIKSSSFSLSGKSIKSVLSFINSITFSENCENIEIKDITINGDLYFHNNKKIIFQNVIYNGVFISNNENLNKIPSIEIHNSELHLSNRSNGFEINNYHVNINNSNFYGNNKYNLYLLKSNGIKDHFTTININNSYFNGNYFNSGIQSSYTNITCFNTKFEKLFNTKILNGGAALSLSYTNCLLNSTEFNNNYSESYGGSIYLKYTYNTTINNIDFKNTTGFLAGHAIAIYSDNEYTTTTTITNANQIGNPIRNKFNTEGTFLYSYGENTLRIDEYNGVDLNTGSVMSFEGDPNVELKKFEINRIYMKSEGSVIRNFNPKKRGAIVNLNTSHFNDIVQDYDSYSAILFSTSAGKMIITSSKFENINGYRSGLTYQENRGVMHLSHVDIINVYSKWPEPLFFNNNQDQDDSANPCMEFTEFNIYNVFQDGVIFHSAGAVMTVSNAYFYRIHECYKFNNCNSFKEPLDEKYEAAIINFNDPSTRIMFSSLTFDEVYGKTGIILKSGMLIISGISVQNSYFENGFINISKRYTPDGQYMIGFMYFLNNLSYRGTFLHIEEINTNIVPGLDLSGIEFTNNRASNYGGVFYSNAKGSSKINSISFNGCSFKNNTALLGNIVYAFDNIHKPNLDGSISMYEQAMINNVVTNPTHLKFDNYNQKNTIEIYSGDNINSEYLVSLYDDFGNKFQIDSYNNLKIENLIFYELSIYGDSNAKILGSHSNYCMNNTCSFKNLQVVGNPGDYSLELKLVTFGQFEKFENNNIAMNIKIKECDKEGYINSYRNGINIKSCYIPQCNTCNLGKCINDNLCNCANTKFTGLTCSERYKQKRPIIIDIIISLIAYLLISITIIVTMFAFFFKNEEIVKAASFDFLILILIGLLLNYVYVLVLVKEKYSNLDCFLSFVLNNCGFSFVFGSIITKTYRIYYIFSIDKKMDIRVNNIIKYSFVLGLLLFHSLMTLIQILTSKFTSIIAIDADEKEYNTCQNSDIKILSLLLNIFIIIAGAYYAYGIRNLNQKFKEPLSVPIYAYIIYILLLYIMKIVDNNKLVYYFDSIGTLIYSSIVIYYLYVVKLKKLYYKYNQKDGYSAFFKSYRSIVMASENKFDIYISRDC
;
A
#
# COMPACT_ATOMS: atom_id res chain seq x y z
N MET A 1 63.46 75.81 -2.36
CA MET A 1 62.40 75.77 -1.33
C MET A 1 63.03 76.17 0.01
N SER A 2 62.30 76.90 0.85
CA SER A 2 62.86 77.68 1.96
C SER A 2 63.14 76.87 3.24
N ALA A 3 64.01 77.42 4.09
CA ALA A 3 64.45 76.85 5.37
C ALA A 3 63.34 76.62 6.42
N THR A 4 62.08 76.95 6.10
CA THR A 4 60.92 76.75 6.99
C THR A 4 60.57 75.28 7.20
N HIS A 5 60.80 74.40 6.23
CA HIS A 5 60.46 72.96 6.37
C HIS A 5 61.40 72.19 7.31
N PHE A 6 62.70 72.53 7.35
CA PHE A 6 63.65 71.86 8.25
C PHE A 6 63.43 72.26 9.71
N LEU A 7 63.07 73.53 9.96
CA LEU A 7 62.77 74.02 11.31
C LEU A 7 61.50 73.38 11.90
N ILE A 8 60.47 73.14 11.07
CA ILE A 8 59.23 72.46 11.49
C ILE A 8 59.49 70.99 11.84
N TYR A 9 60.33 70.29 11.08
CA TYR A 9 60.72 68.91 11.40
C TYR A 9 61.59 68.81 12.67
N LEU A 10 62.44 69.81 12.94
CA LEU A 10 63.23 69.83 14.18
C LEU A 10 62.37 70.18 15.41
N LEU A 11 61.41 71.11 15.27
CA LEU A 11 60.47 71.43 16.36
C LEU A 11 59.52 70.27 16.66
N SER A 12 59.02 69.54 15.66
CA SER A 12 58.17 68.37 15.92
C SER A 12 58.95 67.23 16.61
N PHE A 13 60.23 67.05 16.28
CA PHE A 13 61.10 66.06 16.92
C PHE A 13 61.47 66.45 18.38
N PHE A 14 61.64 67.74 18.68
CA PHE A 14 61.94 68.20 20.05
C PHE A 14 60.72 68.30 20.96
N ILE A 15 59.53 68.62 20.43
CA ILE A 15 58.29 68.64 21.22
C ILE A 15 57.86 67.21 21.63
N LEU A 16 58.30 66.19 20.91
CA LEU A 16 58.10 64.78 21.24
C LEU A 16 58.91 64.28 22.47
N PHE A 17 59.87 65.06 22.98
CA PHE A 17 60.73 64.64 24.10
C PHE A 17 60.52 65.40 25.42
N ILE A 18 59.62 66.39 25.46
CA ILE A 18 59.30 67.14 26.69
C ILE A 18 57.77 67.21 26.87
N VAL A 19 57.17 66.04 27.06
CA VAL A 19 56.08 65.89 28.02
C VAL A 19 56.46 64.71 28.90
N GLU A 20 57.05 65.00 30.07
CA GLU A 20 57.01 64.04 31.18
C GLU A 20 55.54 63.89 31.57
N ILE A 21 54.89 62.90 30.95
CA ILE A 21 53.64 62.37 31.45
C ILE A 21 54.00 61.70 32.77
N ASN A 22 53.67 62.36 33.89
CA ASN A 22 53.80 61.80 35.23
C ASN A 22 52.91 60.55 35.35
N CYS A 23 53.46 59.42 34.91
CA CYS A 23 52.85 58.11 35.03
C CYS A 23 52.95 57.66 36.49
N ILE A 24 51.82 57.53 37.17
CA ILE A 24 51.82 57.20 38.59
C ILE A 24 51.96 55.69 38.75
N ILE A 25 53.13 55.27 39.21
CA ILE A 25 53.42 53.88 39.57
C ILE A 25 52.70 53.56 40.87
N ILE A 26 51.84 52.54 40.84
CA ILE A 26 50.98 52.13 41.94
C ILE A 26 51.40 50.74 42.42
N ASN A 27 51.78 50.69 43.70
CA ASN A 27 52.22 49.47 44.39
C ASN A 27 51.32 49.12 45.59
N THR A 28 50.31 49.95 45.93
CA THR A 28 49.41 49.73 47.08
C THR A 28 47.98 50.19 46.77
N SER A 29 46.99 49.50 47.35
CA SER A 29 45.56 49.79 47.15
C SER A 29 45.16 51.17 47.68
N ASN A 30 45.69 51.59 48.83
CA ASN A 30 45.49 52.95 49.35
C ASN A 30 46.06 54.01 48.38
N GLY A 31 47.23 53.76 47.80
CA GLY A 31 47.83 54.66 46.80
C GLY A 31 47.02 54.76 45.51
N PHE A 32 46.30 53.71 45.11
CA PHE A 32 45.36 53.76 43.99
C PHE A 32 44.18 54.69 44.29
N ILE A 33 43.51 54.49 45.43
CA ILE A 33 42.33 55.28 45.83
C ILE A 33 42.69 56.75 46.06
N GLU A 34 43.83 57.04 46.70
CA GLU A 34 44.25 58.42 46.97
C GLU A 34 44.50 59.21 45.67
N ASN A 35 45.14 58.59 44.67
CA ASN A 35 45.43 59.26 43.40
C ASN A 35 44.19 59.37 42.49
N ILE A 36 43.23 58.43 42.57
CA ILE A 36 41.89 58.60 41.98
C ILE A 36 41.18 59.84 42.57
N ASN A 37 41.22 60.00 43.90
CA ASN A 37 40.62 61.17 44.56
C ASN A 37 41.30 62.50 44.17
N LYS A 38 42.60 62.48 43.84
CA LYS A 38 43.33 63.62 43.27
C LYS A 38 42.99 63.91 41.79
N LYS A 39 42.12 63.10 41.16
CA LYS A 39 41.75 63.15 39.72
C LYS A 39 42.91 62.93 38.77
N GLU A 40 43.88 62.13 39.19
CA GLU A 40 45.00 61.73 38.33
C GLU A 40 44.50 60.93 37.12
N LYS A 41 45.29 60.98 36.04
CA LYS A 41 44.83 60.55 34.71
C LYS A 41 45.47 59.27 34.21
N ILE A 42 46.70 58.96 34.63
CA ILE A 42 47.54 57.92 34.01
C ILE A 42 48.21 57.11 35.11
N PHE A 43 47.89 55.82 35.13
CA PHE A 43 48.15 54.89 36.22
C PHE A 43 48.90 53.65 35.71
N GLN A 44 49.97 53.24 36.40
CA GLN A 44 50.68 51.99 36.10
C GLN A 44 50.73 51.03 37.29
N ILE A 45 50.18 49.83 37.14
CA ILE A 45 50.21 48.77 38.15
C ILE A 45 51.39 47.83 37.89
N GLN A 46 52.25 47.61 38.90
CA GLN A 46 53.44 46.77 38.75
C GLN A 46 53.14 45.27 38.88
N GLU A 47 52.48 44.86 39.97
CA GLU A 47 52.25 43.46 40.34
C GLU A 47 50.74 43.19 40.56
N GLU A 48 50.35 42.57 41.67
CA GLU A 48 48.95 42.34 42.03
C GLU A 48 48.46 43.38 43.05
N LEU A 49 47.25 43.90 42.83
CA LEU A 49 46.60 44.90 43.68
C LEU A 49 45.16 44.49 43.99
N PHE A 50 44.87 44.29 45.27
CA PHE A 50 43.54 43.92 45.78
C PHE A 50 42.90 45.10 46.52
N ILE A 51 41.64 45.43 46.18
CA ILE A 51 40.88 46.53 46.79
C ILE A 51 39.65 45.98 47.54
N ASP A 52 39.75 46.01 48.86
CA ASP A 52 38.71 45.60 49.82
C ASP A 52 37.89 46.80 50.33
N ASN A 53 37.65 47.80 49.48
CA ASN A 53 36.91 49.00 49.88
C ASN A 53 35.40 48.73 49.83
N ILE A 54 34.68 49.14 50.89
CA ILE A 54 33.23 48.96 51.06
C ILE A 54 32.41 49.89 50.12
N ASN A 55 33.04 50.93 49.57
CA ASN A 55 32.39 51.90 48.69
C ASN A 55 32.72 51.69 47.20
N VAL A 56 31.75 52.00 46.33
CA VAL A 56 31.92 52.09 44.87
C VAL A 56 32.97 53.15 44.52
N ILE A 57 33.85 52.83 43.56
CA ILE A 57 34.93 53.72 43.11
C ILE A 57 34.43 54.55 41.93
N ASP A 58 34.27 55.86 42.11
CA ASP A 58 33.72 56.77 41.09
C ASP A 58 34.82 57.64 40.46
N ILE A 59 35.08 57.44 39.16
CA ILE A 59 36.12 58.14 38.40
C ILE A 59 35.57 59.47 37.87
N LYS A 60 36.18 60.57 38.34
CA LYS A 60 35.80 61.97 38.05
C LYS A 60 36.89 62.78 37.32
N SER A 61 37.93 62.13 36.82
CA SER A 61 38.92 62.74 35.93
C SER A 61 38.31 62.93 34.54
N SER A 62 38.89 63.82 33.72
CA SER A 62 38.43 64.02 32.32
C SER A 62 38.78 62.86 31.39
N SER A 63 39.72 62.02 31.81
CA SER A 63 40.33 60.94 31.06
C SER A 63 41.03 59.99 32.02
N PHE A 64 41.03 58.70 31.72
CA PHE A 64 41.61 57.66 32.56
C PHE A 64 42.38 56.66 31.69
N SER A 65 43.68 56.51 31.91
CA SER A 65 44.50 55.46 31.28
C SER A 65 45.13 54.59 32.38
N LEU A 66 44.88 53.28 32.31
CA LEU A 66 45.38 52.28 33.25
C LEU A 66 46.21 51.25 32.48
N SER A 67 47.49 51.14 32.81
CA SER A 67 48.42 50.18 32.20
C SER A 67 48.98 49.23 33.26
N GLY A 68 49.02 47.93 32.95
CA GLY A 68 49.89 47.02 33.69
C GLY A 68 51.33 47.12 33.20
N LYS A 69 52.29 46.72 34.04
CA LYS A 69 53.68 46.49 33.60
C LYS A 69 53.75 45.38 32.55
N SER A 70 52.84 44.41 32.66
CA SER A 70 52.59 43.33 31.72
C SER A 70 51.22 42.73 32.03
N ILE A 71 50.67 41.89 31.15
CA ILE A 71 49.39 41.18 31.35
C ILE A 71 49.26 40.45 32.71
N LYS A 72 50.40 40.09 33.35
CA LYS A 72 50.48 39.48 34.68
C LYS A 72 50.20 40.44 35.84
N SER A 73 50.17 41.74 35.60
CA SER A 73 49.73 42.72 36.59
C SER A 73 48.22 42.53 36.78
N VAL A 74 47.76 42.46 38.04
CA VAL A 74 46.37 42.12 38.37
C VAL A 74 45.75 43.25 39.19
N LEU A 75 44.57 43.70 38.78
CA LEU A 75 43.73 44.61 39.55
C LEU A 75 42.44 43.89 39.95
N SER A 76 42.30 43.56 41.23
CA SER A 76 41.15 42.87 41.81
C SER A 76 40.39 43.77 42.77
N PHE A 77 39.07 43.88 42.66
CA PHE A 77 38.25 44.70 43.54
C PHE A 77 36.86 44.09 43.81
N ILE A 78 36.37 44.23 45.04
CA ILE A 78 35.08 43.67 45.46
C ILE A 78 33.89 44.53 45.00
N ASN A 79 34.01 45.85 45.15
CA ASN A 79 33.00 46.83 44.71
C ASN A 79 33.37 47.45 43.37
N SER A 80 32.35 47.79 42.58
CA SER A 80 32.51 48.23 41.20
C SER A 80 33.28 49.54 41.03
N ILE A 81 33.89 49.68 39.84
CA ILE A 81 34.40 50.96 39.34
C ILE A 81 33.36 51.54 38.39
N THR A 82 32.97 52.80 38.62
CA THR A 82 32.03 53.56 37.81
C THR A 82 32.75 54.74 37.16
N PHE A 83 32.60 54.90 35.85
CA PHE A 83 33.12 56.02 35.09
C PHE A 83 31.98 57.01 34.79
N SER A 84 31.98 58.13 35.51
CA SER A 84 31.00 59.20 35.32
C SER A 84 31.12 59.90 33.95
N GLU A 85 30.09 60.63 33.52
CA GLU A 85 30.04 61.35 32.24
C GLU A 85 31.22 62.33 32.03
N ASN A 86 31.81 62.82 33.13
CA ASN A 86 32.99 63.69 33.06
C ASN A 86 34.22 62.98 32.47
N CYS A 87 34.31 61.65 32.56
CA CYS A 87 35.44 60.85 32.09
C CYS A 87 35.24 60.46 30.62
N GLU A 88 35.50 61.39 29.70
CA GLU A 88 35.20 61.17 28.28
C GLU A 88 36.01 60.04 27.62
N ASN A 89 37.30 59.90 27.96
CA ASN A 89 38.20 58.95 27.30
C ASN A 89 38.82 57.99 28.32
N ILE A 90 38.63 56.69 28.11
CA ILE A 90 39.06 55.61 29.01
C ILE A 90 39.90 54.61 28.22
N GLU A 91 41.04 54.23 28.77
CA GLU A 91 42.02 53.34 28.15
C GLU A 91 42.54 52.36 29.21
N ILE A 92 42.52 51.06 28.90
CA ILE A 92 42.97 49.98 29.78
C ILE A 92 43.88 49.07 28.96
N LYS A 93 45.11 48.84 29.44
CA LYS A 93 46.17 48.15 28.68
C LYS A 93 47.00 47.19 29.50
N ASP A 94 47.39 46.09 28.86
CA ASP A 94 48.41 45.15 29.33
C ASP A 94 48.19 44.69 30.79
N ILE A 95 46.96 44.33 31.15
CA ILE A 95 46.57 44.08 32.56
C ILE A 95 45.44 43.04 32.69
N THR A 96 45.41 42.31 33.81
CA THR A 96 44.27 41.49 34.24
C THR A 96 43.39 42.27 35.22
N ILE A 97 42.07 42.29 34.99
CA ILE A 97 41.08 42.95 35.87
C ILE A 97 40.05 41.94 36.36
N ASN A 98 39.83 41.92 37.68
CA ASN A 98 38.81 41.12 38.35
C ASN A 98 37.84 42.05 39.12
N GLY A 99 36.62 42.21 38.62
CA GLY A 99 35.60 43.09 39.20
C GLY A 99 34.77 43.84 38.14
N ASP A 100 33.70 44.49 38.58
CA ASP A 100 32.68 45.06 37.68
C ASP A 100 32.97 46.51 37.25
N LEU A 101 32.74 46.81 35.97
CA LEU A 101 32.99 48.11 35.34
C LEU A 101 31.70 48.69 34.75
N TYR A 102 31.38 49.92 35.16
CA TYR A 102 30.19 50.65 34.73
C TYR A 102 30.58 51.95 34.02
N PHE A 103 30.01 52.18 32.84
CA PHE A 103 30.33 53.31 31.97
C PHE A 103 29.05 54.11 31.66
N HIS A 104 29.06 55.41 31.94
CA HIS A 104 27.91 56.30 31.73
C HIS A 104 28.31 57.51 30.87
N ASN A 105 27.71 57.63 29.69
CA ASN A 105 27.87 58.74 28.72
C ASN A 105 29.34 59.02 28.31
N ASN A 106 30.21 58.00 28.34
CA ASN A 106 31.63 58.14 27.98
C ASN A 106 31.80 58.16 26.44
N LYS A 107 32.80 58.88 25.94
CA LYS A 107 33.01 59.09 24.49
C LYS A 107 33.85 57.98 23.86
N LYS A 108 34.90 57.52 24.53
CA LYS A 108 35.78 56.46 24.03
C LYS A 108 36.24 55.54 25.15
N ILE A 109 36.12 54.23 24.94
CA ILE A 109 36.59 53.18 25.85
C ILE A 109 37.50 52.24 25.05
N ILE A 110 38.75 52.03 25.49
CA ILE A 110 39.74 51.19 24.80
C ILE A 110 40.25 50.11 25.76
N PHE A 111 40.17 48.84 25.33
CA PHE A 111 40.79 47.69 25.99
C PHE A 111 41.81 47.09 25.02
N GLN A 112 43.10 47.11 25.37
CA GLN A 112 44.16 46.55 24.54
C GLN A 112 45.04 45.58 25.34
N ASN A 113 45.06 44.31 24.98
CA ASN A 113 45.77 43.26 25.72
C ASN A 113 45.30 43.22 27.19
N VAL A 114 44.02 42.92 27.41
CA VAL A 114 43.38 42.88 28.73
C VAL A 114 42.77 41.51 28.98
N ILE A 115 42.97 40.94 30.17
CA ILE A 115 42.18 39.79 30.66
C ILE A 115 41.12 40.35 31.60
N TYR A 116 39.83 40.20 31.28
CA TYR A 116 38.73 40.77 32.05
C TYR A 116 37.81 39.71 32.64
N ASN A 117 37.62 39.74 33.96
CA ASN A 117 36.76 38.87 34.73
C ASN A 117 35.75 39.71 35.54
N GLY A 118 34.60 40.04 34.95
CA GLY A 118 33.63 40.93 35.60
C GLY A 118 32.36 41.18 34.80
N VAL A 119 31.49 42.03 35.33
CA VAL A 119 30.31 42.56 34.64
C VAL A 119 30.68 43.86 33.94
N PHE A 120 30.54 43.95 32.62
CA PHE A 120 30.73 45.19 31.85
C PHE A 120 29.38 45.77 31.44
N ILE A 121 29.05 46.98 31.90
CA ILE A 121 27.84 47.70 31.47
C ILE A 121 28.20 49.09 31.00
N SER A 122 27.85 49.41 29.75
CA SER A 122 28.00 50.75 29.19
C SER A 122 26.67 51.29 28.69
N ASN A 123 26.25 52.45 29.19
CA ASN A 123 25.07 53.17 28.73
C ASN A 123 25.45 54.55 28.19
N ASN A 124 24.85 54.95 27.06
CA ASN A 124 24.93 56.31 26.56
C ASN A 124 23.52 56.83 26.26
N GLU A 125 23.10 57.84 27.01
CA GLU A 125 21.84 58.55 26.84
C GLU A 125 22.01 59.78 25.94
N ASN A 126 23.25 60.23 25.73
CA ASN A 126 23.57 61.42 24.94
C ASN A 126 23.80 61.08 23.45
N LEU A 127 22.70 61.06 22.69
CA LEU A 127 22.69 60.72 21.25
C LEU A 127 23.39 61.72 20.33
N ASN A 128 23.80 62.89 20.85
CA ASN A 128 24.55 63.90 20.09
C ASN A 128 26.06 63.61 20.03
N LYS A 129 26.57 62.72 20.89
CA LYS A 129 27.94 62.18 20.79
C LYS A 129 27.88 60.86 20.02
N ILE A 130 28.95 60.53 19.28
CA ILE A 130 29.16 59.22 18.65
C ILE A 130 30.15 58.46 19.54
N PRO A 131 29.70 57.69 20.54
CA PRO A 131 30.62 57.04 21.46
C PRO A 131 31.11 55.70 20.89
N SER A 132 32.31 55.29 21.32
CA SER A 132 33.00 54.12 20.77
C SER A 132 33.66 53.24 21.83
N ILE A 133 33.65 51.93 21.59
CA ILE A 133 34.32 50.90 22.37
C ILE A 133 35.26 50.14 21.45
N GLU A 134 36.55 50.07 21.79
CA GLU A 134 37.59 49.38 21.03
C GLU A 134 38.18 48.27 21.91
N ILE A 135 38.15 47.02 21.45
CA ILE A 135 38.67 45.83 22.14
C ILE A 135 39.67 45.14 21.22
N HIS A 136 40.92 45.02 21.66
CA HIS A 136 42.03 44.53 20.84
C HIS A 136 42.90 43.52 21.61
N ASN A 137 43.11 42.33 21.04
CA ASN A 137 43.99 41.28 21.60
C ASN A 137 43.65 40.89 23.06
N SER A 138 42.37 40.87 23.44
CA SER A 138 41.93 40.73 24.84
C SER A 138 41.15 39.43 25.10
N GLU A 139 41.16 38.95 26.33
CA GLU A 139 40.40 37.77 26.78
C GLU A 139 39.35 38.16 27.82
N LEU A 140 38.11 37.73 27.61
CA LEU A 140 36.93 38.28 28.28
C LEU A 140 36.06 37.14 28.84
N HIS A 141 35.94 37.05 30.16
CA HIS A 141 35.23 35.96 30.84
C HIS A 141 33.90 36.42 31.43
N LEU A 142 32.85 35.65 31.15
CA LEU A 142 31.48 35.93 31.56
C LEU A 142 31.28 35.79 33.08
N SER A 143 30.84 36.87 33.73
CA SER A 143 30.40 36.87 35.12
C SER A 143 29.21 35.92 35.38
N ASN A 144 29.20 35.24 36.53
CA ASN A 144 28.10 34.37 36.94
C ASN A 144 26.80 35.12 37.36
N ARG A 145 26.79 36.47 37.32
CA ARG A 145 25.71 37.33 37.86
C ARG A 145 24.82 37.98 36.80
N SER A 146 25.32 38.22 35.60
CA SER A 146 24.62 38.96 34.53
C SER A 146 25.18 38.60 33.15
N ASN A 147 24.65 39.21 32.09
CA ASN A 147 25.33 39.21 30.78
C ASN A 147 26.74 39.80 30.93
N GLY A 148 27.66 39.37 30.05
CA GLY A 148 29.07 39.72 30.16
C GLY A 148 29.32 41.17 29.79
N PHE A 149 28.95 41.51 28.56
CA PHE A 149 29.02 42.86 28.00
C PHE A 149 27.62 43.34 27.66
N GLU A 150 27.06 44.28 28.43
CA GLU A 150 25.80 44.94 28.12
C GLU A 150 26.06 46.37 27.63
N ILE A 151 25.87 46.57 26.32
CA ILE A 151 26.30 47.77 25.59
C ILE A 151 25.08 48.46 24.99
N ASN A 152 24.71 49.62 25.52
CA ASN A 152 23.58 50.40 25.05
C ASN A 152 24.06 51.71 24.40
N ASN A 153 23.75 51.88 23.11
CA ASN A 153 24.08 53.06 22.29
C ASN A 153 25.58 53.37 22.09
N TYR A 154 26.44 52.36 21.89
CA TYR A 154 27.85 52.54 21.48
C TYR A 154 28.17 51.83 20.15
N HIS A 155 29.07 52.40 19.37
CA HIS A 155 29.77 51.67 18.30
C HIS A 155 30.89 50.82 18.90
N VAL A 156 31.03 49.56 18.47
CA VAL A 156 31.96 48.58 19.06
C VAL A 156 32.86 48.00 17.97
N ASN A 157 34.18 47.98 18.20
CA ASN A 157 35.17 47.34 17.34
C ASN A 157 35.94 46.28 18.15
N ILE A 158 35.81 45.01 17.80
CA ILE A 158 36.45 43.86 18.45
C ILE A 158 37.42 43.23 17.45
N ASN A 159 38.71 43.21 17.77
CA ASN A 159 39.76 42.61 16.93
C ASN A 159 40.59 41.61 17.73
N ASN A 160 40.88 40.44 17.14
CA ASN A 160 41.79 39.42 17.69
C ASN A 160 41.48 39.03 19.15
N SER A 161 40.21 38.98 19.57
CA SER A 161 39.84 38.85 21.00
C SER A 161 38.99 37.60 21.28
N ASN A 162 39.10 37.08 22.50
CA ASN A 162 38.48 35.83 22.94
C ASN A 162 37.40 36.09 24.01
N PHE A 163 36.23 35.50 23.86
CA PHE A 163 35.11 35.57 24.82
C PHE A 163 34.78 34.17 25.34
N TYR A 164 34.70 34.02 26.66
CA TYR A 164 34.48 32.73 27.33
C TYR A 164 33.27 32.77 28.27
N GLY A 165 32.39 31.78 28.11
CA GLY A 165 31.24 31.52 28.98
C GLY A 165 31.62 30.90 30.33
N ASN A 166 30.58 30.60 31.10
CA ASN A 166 30.64 29.99 32.43
C ASN A 166 29.64 28.81 32.51
N ASN A 167 29.15 28.48 33.70
CA ASN A 167 28.22 27.37 33.94
C ASN A 167 26.77 27.85 34.27
N LYS A 168 26.39 29.06 33.85
CA LYS A 168 25.07 29.67 34.14
C LYS A 168 24.25 29.86 32.88
N TYR A 169 23.11 29.17 32.80
CA TYR A 169 22.14 29.33 31.72
C TYR A 169 21.51 30.73 31.67
N ASN A 170 20.92 31.08 30.52
CA ASN A 170 20.17 32.31 30.25
C ASN A 170 21.00 33.61 30.23
N LEU A 171 22.30 33.52 29.94
CA LEU A 171 23.19 34.69 29.83
C LEU A 171 23.81 34.78 28.43
N TYR A 172 23.96 36.00 27.92
CA TYR A 172 24.71 36.31 26.70
C TYR A 172 26.16 36.71 27.03
N LEU A 173 27.11 36.29 26.19
CA LEU A 173 28.49 36.80 26.21
C LEU A 173 28.51 38.31 25.89
N LEU A 174 27.75 38.71 24.87
CA LEU A 174 27.58 40.11 24.47
C LEU A 174 26.10 40.42 24.18
N LYS A 175 25.61 41.52 24.73
CA LYS A 175 24.28 42.06 24.52
C LYS A 175 24.41 43.52 24.10
N SER A 176 23.89 43.87 22.93
CA SER A 176 23.93 45.24 22.42
C SER A 176 22.56 45.74 21.97
N ASN A 177 22.21 46.95 22.38
CA ASN A 177 20.96 47.60 21.98
C ASN A 177 21.23 49.02 21.50
N GLY A 178 20.74 49.34 20.30
CA GLY A 178 20.60 50.70 19.79
C GLY A 178 19.14 51.18 19.87
N ILE A 179 18.86 52.29 19.19
CA ILE A 179 17.52 52.90 19.09
C ILE A 179 17.10 52.94 17.62
N LYS A 180 15.79 52.83 17.35
CA LYS A 180 15.22 52.71 15.99
C LYS A 180 15.67 53.79 14.99
N ASP A 181 15.96 54.99 15.45
CA ASP A 181 16.41 56.11 14.61
C ASP A 181 17.93 56.37 14.67
N HIS A 182 18.65 55.65 15.55
CA HIS A 182 20.09 55.80 15.79
C HIS A 182 20.76 54.41 15.86
N PHE A 183 21.01 53.82 14.69
CA PHE A 183 21.70 52.54 14.56
C PHE A 183 23.16 52.65 14.98
N THR A 184 23.57 51.79 15.90
CA THR A 184 25.00 51.59 16.21
C THR A 184 25.60 50.47 15.37
N THR A 185 26.91 50.23 15.49
CA THR A 185 27.62 49.19 14.72
C THR A 185 28.51 48.36 15.63
N ILE A 186 28.51 47.03 15.47
CA ILE A 186 29.49 46.12 16.06
C ILE A 186 30.29 45.50 14.92
N ASN A 187 31.60 45.68 14.92
CA ASN A 187 32.52 45.05 13.98
C ASN A 187 33.40 44.05 14.73
N ILE A 188 33.44 42.80 14.28
CA ILE A 188 34.17 41.69 14.91
C ILE A 188 35.11 41.07 13.89
N ASN A 189 36.41 41.09 14.16
CA ASN A 189 37.43 40.55 13.27
C ASN A 189 38.34 39.56 14.00
N ASN A 190 38.67 38.43 13.37
CA ASN A 190 39.67 37.45 13.86
C ASN A 190 39.43 36.97 15.30
N SER A 191 38.17 36.86 15.75
CA SER A 191 37.82 36.70 17.17
C SER A 191 37.14 35.36 17.47
N TYR A 192 37.12 34.96 18.74
CA TYR A 192 36.58 33.68 19.19
C TYR A 192 35.54 33.85 20.29
N PHE A 193 34.40 33.17 20.18
CA PHE A 193 33.32 33.17 21.17
C PHE A 193 33.01 31.73 21.57
N ASN A 194 33.15 31.42 22.86
CA ASN A 194 32.88 30.10 23.42
C ASN A 194 31.83 30.15 24.52
N GLY A 195 30.68 29.50 24.32
CA GLY A 195 29.56 29.51 25.27
C GLY A 195 29.60 28.43 26.36
N ASN A 196 30.64 27.58 26.36
CA ASN A 196 30.84 26.48 27.32
C ASN A 196 29.65 25.49 27.47
N TYR A 197 28.74 25.44 26.48
CA TYR A 197 27.44 24.75 26.49
C TYR A 197 26.38 25.27 27.48
N PHE A 198 26.57 26.46 28.07
CA PHE A 198 25.59 27.08 28.98
C PHE A 198 25.11 28.46 28.51
N ASN A 199 25.91 29.17 27.70
CA ASN A 199 25.69 30.58 27.36
C ASN A 199 25.40 30.80 25.88
N SER A 200 24.58 31.82 25.60
CA SER A 200 24.36 32.36 24.27
C SER A 200 25.47 33.33 23.87
N GLY A 201 25.71 33.49 22.58
CA GLY A 201 26.77 34.37 22.05
C GLY A 201 26.39 35.84 22.11
N ILE A 202 25.83 36.34 21.01
CA ILE A 202 25.54 37.76 20.80
C ILE A 202 24.04 37.97 20.62
N GLN A 203 23.45 38.84 21.44
CA GLN A 203 22.14 39.44 21.18
C GLN A 203 22.33 40.88 20.71
N SER A 204 21.67 41.24 19.61
CA SER A 204 21.71 42.58 19.03
C SER A 204 20.30 43.06 18.68
N SER A 205 19.97 44.32 19.00
CA SER A 205 18.76 45.00 18.50
C SER A 205 19.10 46.41 18.04
N TYR A 206 18.63 46.84 16.86
CA TYR A 206 18.92 48.17 16.28
C TYR A 206 20.43 48.49 16.18
N THR A 207 21.26 47.46 16.03
CA THR A 207 22.72 47.57 15.98
C THR A 207 23.26 46.70 14.85
N ASN A 208 23.77 47.33 13.79
CA ASN A 208 24.34 46.66 12.63
C ASN A 208 25.55 45.82 13.04
N ILE A 209 25.65 44.58 12.56
CA ILE A 209 26.73 43.66 12.94
C ILE A 209 27.55 43.23 11.73
N THR A 210 28.87 43.27 11.85
CA THR A 210 29.81 42.70 10.89
C THR A 210 30.75 41.72 11.59
N CYS A 211 30.94 40.53 11.01
CA CYS A 211 31.84 39.50 11.51
C CYS A 211 32.74 39.00 10.37
N PHE A 212 34.05 39.08 10.54
CA PHE A 212 35.05 38.56 9.62
C PHE A 212 35.98 37.58 10.34
N ASN A 213 36.25 36.43 9.74
CA ASN A 213 37.21 35.44 10.24
C ASN A 213 36.98 35.10 11.74
N THR A 214 35.72 34.89 12.11
CA THR A 214 35.28 34.76 13.51
C THR A 214 34.71 33.37 13.76
N LYS A 215 34.94 32.81 14.96
CA LYS A 215 34.49 31.46 15.31
C LYS A 215 33.60 31.46 16.55
N PHE A 216 32.43 30.86 16.42
CA PHE A 216 31.39 30.72 17.44
C PHE A 216 31.22 29.24 17.81
N GLU A 217 31.58 28.86 19.03
CA GLU A 217 31.68 27.46 19.43
C GLU A 217 31.01 27.15 20.78
N LYS A 218 30.34 26.00 20.88
CA LYS A 218 29.73 25.48 22.13
C LYS A 218 28.75 26.45 22.77
N LEU A 219 27.93 27.11 21.96
CA LEU A 219 26.96 28.09 22.45
C LEU A 219 25.60 27.42 22.66
N PHE A 220 24.88 27.85 23.70
CA PHE A 220 23.61 27.26 24.13
C PHE A 220 22.57 28.32 24.45
N ASN A 221 21.46 28.34 23.71
CA ASN A 221 20.34 29.28 23.93
C ASN A 221 19.09 28.54 24.43
N THR A 222 18.58 28.99 25.58
CA THR A 222 17.39 28.45 26.22
C THR A 222 16.10 28.99 25.61
N LYS A 223 14.99 28.26 25.78
CA LYS A 223 13.67 28.71 25.33
C LYS A 223 13.22 30.03 25.98
N ILE A 224 13.78 30.40 27.13
CA ILE A 224 13.54 31.68 27.82
C ILE A 224 14.14 32.86 27.05
N LEU A 225 15.35 32.68 26.48
CA LEU A 225 16.05 33.72 25.71
C LEU A 225 15.49 33.89 24.30
N ASN A 226 14.92 32.82 23.73
CA ASN A 226 14.20 32.80 22.45
C ASN A 226 14.99 33.42 21.29
N GLY A 227 16.05 32.72 20.87
CA GLY A 227 16.80 33.05 19.68
C GLY A 227 17.92 32.07 19.38
N GLY A 228 18.85 32.49 18.54
CA GLY A 228 19.95 31.67 18.10
C GLY A 228 21.03 31.50 19.17
N ALA A 229 21.70 30.35 19.12
CA ALA A 229 22.78 30.01 20.04
C ALA A 229 23.94 31.00 19.96
N ALA A 230 24.39 31.30 18.74
CA ALA A 230 25.53 32.18 18.50
C ALA A 230 25.10 33.62 18.23
N LEU A 231 24.12 33.83 17.33
CA LEU A 231 23.64 35.15 16.93
C LEU A 231 22.12 35.24 17.05
N SER A 232 21.64 36.19 17.85
CA SER A 232 20.22 36.56 18.00
C SER A 232 20.05 38.03 17.58
N LEU A 233 19.67 38.26 16.33
CA LEU A 233 19.71 39.59 15.70
C LEU A 233 18.29 40.10 15.43
N SER A 234 18.00 41.32 15.90
CA SER A 234 16.68 41.97 15.72
C SER A 234 16.81 43.37 15.09
N TYR A 235 15.93 43.70 14.14
CA TYR A 235 15.83 45.04 13.53
C TYR A 235 17.19 45.61 13.10
N THR A 236 17.94 44.87 12.29
CA THR A 236 19.34 45.20 12.00
C THR A 236 19.81 44.74 10.61
N ASN A 237 20.95 45.24 10.14
CA ASN A 237 21.71 44.70 9.02
C ASN A 237 22.85 43.80 9.52
N CYS A 238 23.15 42.75 8.77
CA CYS A 238 24.14 41.74 9.16
C CYS A 238 25.09 41.43 7.99
N LEU A 239 26.40 41.40 8.25
CA LEU A 239 27.42 40.96 7.30
C LEU A 239 28.33 39.92 7.96
N LEU A 240 28.24 38.67 7.54
CA LEU A 240 29.12 37.59 7.98
C LEU A 240 30.03 37.17 6.83
N ASN A 241 31.34 37.04 7.09
CA ASN A 241 32.30 36.55 6.11
C ASN A 241 33.33 35.63 6.76
N SER A 242 33.61 34.48 6.14
CA SER A 242 34.61 33.51 6.62
C SER A 242 34.41 33.14 8.10
N THR A 243 33.18 32.76 8.48
CA THR A 243 32.78 32.59 9.89
C THR A 243 32.38 31.15 10.17
N GLU A 244 32.83 30.60 11.31
CA GLU A 244 32.57 29.22 11.73
C GLU A 244 31.56 29.14 12.89
N PHE A 245 30.66 28.16 12.84
CA PHE A 245 29.67 27.85 13.87
C PHE A 245 29.72 26.36 14.26
N ASN A 246 30.29 26.04 15.42
CA ASN A 246 30.62 24.66 15.81
C ASN A 246 29.96 24.23 17.14
N ASN A 247 29.25 23.10 17.16
CA ASN A 247 28.63 22.51 18.36
C ASN A 247 27.64 23.44 19.08
N ASN A 248 26.85 24.20 18.33
CA ASN A 248 25.91 25.20 18.85
C ASN A 248 24.48 24.63 18.92
N TYR A 249 23.77 24.91 20.01
CA TYR A 249 22.42 24.39 20.25
C TYR A 249 21.44 25.47 20.73
N SER A 250 20.24 25.53 20.15
CA SER A 250 19.13 26.35 20.65
C SER A 250 17.89 25.49 20.97
N GLU A 251 17.28 25.70 22.12
CA GLU A 251 15.94 25.18 22.46
C GLU A 251 14.80 25.90 21.72
N SER A 252 15.13 26.90 20.89
CA SER A 252 14.17 27.72 20.14
C SER A 252 14.47 27.69 18.63
N TYR A 253 14.53 28.86 17.98
CA TYR A 253 14.77 29.00 16.54
C TYR A 253 16.25 29.27 16.26
N GLY A 254 16.78 28.72 15.16
CA GLY A 254 18.10 29.07 14.65
C GLY A 254 19.24 28.52 15.48
N GLY A 255 19.56 27.24 15.33
CA GLY A 255 20.59 26.54 16.13
C GLY A 255 21.97 27.18 16.15
N SER A 256 22.29 28.08 15.21
CA SER A 256 23.35 29.08 15.38
C SER A 256 22.87 30.52 15.17
N ILE A 257 22.14 30.80 14.09
CA ILE A 257 21.72 32.16 13.71
C ILE A 257 20.20 32.28 13.73
N TYR A 258 19.69 33.28 14.44
CA TYR A 258 18.31 33.72 14.38
C TYR A 258 18.23 35.18 13.90
N LEU A 259 17.55 35.39 12.78
CA LEU A 259 17.32 36.69 12.15
C LEU A 259 15.84 37.07 12.32
N LYS A 260 15.57 38.13 13.08
CA LYS A 260 14.21 38.59 13.37
C LYS A 260 14.03 40.03 12.88
N TYR A 261 13.17 40.24 11.89
CA TYR A 261 12.91 41.57 11.32
C TYR A 261 14.19 42.30 10.83
N THR A 262 15.19 41.56 10.35
CA THR A 262 16.44 42.14 9.82
C THR A 262 16.20 42.75 8.44
N TYR A 263 16.85 43.86 8.11
CA TYR A 263 16.62 44.54 6.83
C TYR A 263 17.37 43.85 5.69
N ASN A 264 18.70 43.87 5.75
CA ASN A 264 19.57 43.20 4.79
C ASN A 264 20.63 42.36 5.52
N THR A 265 20.73 41.08 5.17
CA THR A 265 21.73 40.14 5.68
C THR A 265 22.54 39.55 4.53
N THR A 266 23.87 39.62 4.61
CA THR A 266 24.79 39.01 3.67
C THR A 266 25.72 38.04 4.41
N ILE A 267 25.79 36.79 3.97
CA ILE A 267 26.59 35.72 4.58
C ILE A 267 27.45 35.10 3.49
N ASN A 268 28.78 35.19 3.60
CA ASN A 268 29.72 34.67 2.61
C ASN A 268 30.73 33.73 3.27
N ASN A 269 31.06 32.59 2.64
CA ASN A 269 32.04 31.62 3.15
C ASN A 269 31.73 31.19 4.60
N ILE A 270 30.67 30.41 4.80
CA ILE A 270 30.18 30.07 6.15
C ILE A 270 30.22 28.57 6.41
N ASP A 271 30.71 28.18 7.59
CA ASP A 271 30.83 26.77 8.00
C ASP A 271 29.94 26.50 9.23
N PHE A 272 29.02 25.55 9.13
CA PHE A 272 28.22 25.03 10.24
C PHE A 272 28.60 23.58 10.54
N LYS A 273 29.01 23.26 11.78
CA LYS A 273 29.41 21.91 12.19
C LYS A 273 28.66 21.50 13.46
N ASN A 274 27.84 20.45 13.37
CA ASN A 274 27.03 19.93 14.48
C ASN A 274 26.20 21.02 15.19
N THR A 275 25.48 21.83 14.41
CA THR A 275 24.54 22.83 14.94
C THR A 275 23.12 22.24 15.02
N THR A 276 22.30 22.68 15.98
CA THR A 276 20.93 22.13 16.17
C THR A 276 19.99 23.16 16.79
N GLY A 277 18.78 23.28 16.25
CA GLY A 277 17.71 24.15 16.76
C GLY A 277 16.46 23.31 17.01
N PHE A 278 15.90 23.35 18.21
CA PHE A 278 14.83 22.43 18.64
C PHE A 278 13.45 22.74 18.03
N LEU A 279 13.15 24.00 17.70
CA LEU A 279 11.91 24.35 17.01
C LEU A 279 12.09 24.26 15.49
N ALA A 280 12.91 25.13 14.93
CA ALA A 280 13.19 25.16 13.49
C ALA A 280 14.52 25.85 13.17
N GLY A 281 15.13 25.48 12.04
CA GLY A 281 16.39 26.03 11.53
C GLY A 281 17.60 25.56 12.35
N HIS A 282 18.29 24.46 12.00
CA HIS A 282 19.49 24.08 12.79
C HIS A 282 20.70 24.97 12.54
N ALA A 283 20.88 25.48 11.33
CA ALA A 283 21.89 26.50 11.06
C ALA A 283 21.28 27.89 11.25
N ILE A 284 20.22 28.18 10.48
CA ILE A 284 19.63 29.51 10.34
C ILE A 284 18.11 29.45 10.46
N ALA A 285 17.52 30.41 11.20
CA ALA A 285 16.09 30.68 11.15
C ALA A 285 15.83 32.18 10.88
N ILE A 286 14.90 32.48 9.98
CA ILE A 286 14.52 33.82 9.56
C ILE A 286 13.05 34.05 9.90
N TYR A 287 12.73 35.19 10.53
CA TYR A 287 11.38 35.55 10.94
C TYR A 287 11.04 36.99 10.55
N SER A 288 9.97 37.15 9.77
CA SER A 288 9.36 38.43 9.41
C SER A 288 7.85 38.44 9.64
N ASP A 289 7.26 39.63 9.61
CA ASP A 289 5.82 39.82 9.62
C ASP A 289 5.38 40.71 8.46
N ASN A 290 4.21 41.33 8.56
CA ASN A 290 3.62 42.10 7.47
C ASN A 290 4.13 43.55 7.42
N GLU A 291 4.90 44.01 8.42
CA GLU A 291 5.48 45.36 8.45
C GLU A 291 6.95 45.38 7.99
N TYR A 292 7.69 44.30 8.25
CA TYR A 292 9.13 44.22 7.98
C TYR A 292 9.44 43.07 7.02
N THR A 293 9.87 43.36 5.79
CA THR A 293 10.41 42.35 4.88
C THR A 293 11.92 42.17 5.11
N THR A 294 12.40 40.93 5.14
CA THR A 294 13.82 40.62 5.30
C THR A 294 14.43 40.19 3.98
N THR A 295 15.55 40.82 3.59
CA THR A 295 16.40 40.34 2.49
C THR A 295 17.60 39.60 3.05
N THR A 296 17.87 38.38 2.59
CA THR A 296 19.04 37.57 3.00
C THR A 296 19.72 36.96 1.78
N THR A 297 21.03 37.19 1.63
CA THR A 297 21.88 36.56 0.62
C THR A 297 22.93 35.71 1.31
N ILE A 298 23.05 34.45 0.89
CA ILE A 298 24.06 33.50 1.38
C ILE A 298 24.89 33.02 0.18
N THR A 299 26.21 33.06 0.29
CA THR A 299 27.13 32.53 -0.73
C THR A 299 28.18 31.60 -0.11
N ASN A 300 28.43 30.46 -0.75
CA ASN A 300 29.39 29.43 -0.30
C ASN A 300 29.18 29.03 1.19
N ALA A 301 28.17 28.20 1.43
CA ALA A 301 27.81 27.72 2.75
C ALA A 301 28.01 26.21 2.89
N ASN A 302 28.77 25.77 3.89
CA ASN A 302 28.98 24.36 4.19
C ASN A 302 28.26 23.98 5.49
N GLN A 303 27.59 22.82 5.50
CA GLN A 303 26.99 22.25 6.71
C GLN A 303 27.36 20.78 6.88
N ILE A 304 28.00 20.46 8.00
CA ILE A 304 28.24 19.10 8.48
C ILE A 304 27.30 18.87 9.66
N GLY A 305 26.27 18.05 9.46
CA GLY A 305 25.31 17.66 10.48
C GLY A 305 25.87 16.61 11.44
N ASN A 306 24.96 15.90 12.10
CA ASN A 306 25.30 14.82 13.02
C ASN A 306 24.97 13.47 12.34
N PRO A 307 25.94 12.58 12.09
CA PRO A 307 25.69 11.30 11.39
C PRO A 307 24.78 10.34 12.17
N ILE A 308 24.54 10.59 13.47
CA ILE A 308 23.59 9.81 14.28
C ILE A 308 22.17 10.37 14.06
N ARG A 309 21.26 9.52 13.57
CA ARG A 309 19.85 9.86 13.33
C ARG A 309 19.18 10.42 14.59
N ASN A 310 18.62 11.63 14.50
CA ASN A 310 18.09 12.36 15.65
C ASN A 310 16.66 11.92 16.03
N LYS A 311 16.42 11.77 17.34
CA LYS A 311 15.08 11.43 17.89
C LYS A 311 14.09 12.59 17.85
N PHE A 312 14.54 13.84 17.84
CA PHE A 312 13.66 15.02 17.83
C PHE A 312 13.24 15.42 16.41
N ASN A 313 12.04 15.98 16.24
CA ASN A 313 11.58 16.47 14.94
C ASN A 313 11.70 17.99 14.91
N THR A 314 12.26 18.54 13.82
CA THR A 314 12.53 19.97 13.65
C THR A 314 12.26 20.33 12.20
N GLU A 315 11.78 21.55 11.95
CA GLU A 315 11.57 22.07 10.60
C GLU A 315 12.83 22.79 10.10
N GLY A 316 13.30 22.50 8.89
CA GLY A 316 14.47 23.17 8.30
C GLY A 316 15.80 22.78 8.96
N THR A 317 16.34 21.62 8.62
CA THR A 317 17.67 21.14 9.06
C THR A 317 18.80 22.08 8.62
N PHE A 318 18.67 22.75 7.48
CA PHE A 318 19.54 23.89 7.15
C PHE A 318 18.86 25.19 7.56
N LEU A 319 17.70 25.45 6.97
CA LEU A 319 17.06 26.76 6.98
C LEU A 319 15.55 26.66 7.23
N TYR A 320 15.08 27.56 8.09
CA TYR A 320 13.67 27.86 8.26
C TYR A 320 13.41 29.34 7.98
N SER A 321 12.36 29.66 7.23
CA SER A 321 11.95 31.04 6.93
C SER A 321 10.45 31.22 7.08
N TYR A 322 10.04 32.12 7.98
CA TYR A 322 8.66 32.54 8.18
C TYR A 322 8.44 33.99 7.69
N GLY A 323 7.38 34.21 6.91
CA GLY A 323 6.89 35.54 6.49
C GLY A 323 7.25 35.96 5.06
N GLU A 324 7.12 37.25 4.75
CA GLU A 324 7.38 37.83 3.41
C GLU A 324 8.88 38.15 3.25
N ASN A 325 9.71 37.10 3.19
CA ASN A 325 11.17 37.21 3.05
C ASN A 325 11.62 37.13 1.59
N THR A 326 12.72 37.81 1.24
CA THR A 326 13.47 37.58 0.01
C THR A 326 14.80 36.90 0.35
N LEU A 327 15.01 35.72 -0.22
CA LEU A 327 16.16 34.87 0.09
C LEU A 327 16.88 34.46 -1.20
N ARG A 328 18.20 34.61 -1.22
CA ARG A 328 19.06 34.05 -2.27
C ARG A 328 20.19 33.23 -1.65
N ILE A 329 20.38 32.00 -2.12
CA ILE A 329 21.47 31.11 -1.72
C ILE A 329 22.19 30.61 -2.96
N ASP A 330 23.49 30.86 -3.04
CA ASP A 330 24.36 30.51 -4.16
C ASP A 330 25.52 29.67 -3.62
N GLU A 331 25.61 28.39 -4.01
CA GLU A 331 26.61 27.43 -3.55
C GLU A 331 26.43 26.99 -2.08
N TYR A 332 25.81 25.83 -1.88
CA TYR A 332 25.60 25.19 -0.57
C TYR A 332 26.01 23.72 -0.59
N ASN A 333 26.86 23.29 0.34
CA ASN A 333 27.31 21.91 0.49
C ASN A 333 26.80 21.33 1.83
N GLY A 334 25.94 20.32 1.79
CA GLY A 334 25.32 19.71 2.97
C GLY A 334 25.68 18.24 3.15
N VAL A 335 26.05 17.82 4.36
CA VAL A 335 26.42 16.42 4.66
C VAL A 335 25.84 15.98 6.00
N ASP A 336 25.27 14.76 6.07
CA ASP A 336 24.69 14.15 7.29
C ASP A 336 23.54 14.97 7.90
N LEU A 337 22.59 15.40 7.05
CA LEU A 337 21.45 16.24 7.44
C LEU A 337 20.30 15.37 7.99
N ASN A 338 20.19 15.28 9.31
CA ASN A 338 19.38 14.28 10.01
C ASN A 338 18.27 14.89 10.91
N THR A 339 17.16 15.35 10.32
CA THR A 339 15.91 15.82 11.01
C THR A 339 14.76 15.98 10.01
N GLY A 340 13.57 16.41 10.47
CA GLY A 340 12.30 16.44 9.71
C GLY A 340 12.41 16.84 8.25
N SER A 341 12.54 18.13 7.95
CA SER A 341 12.71 18.71 6.61
C SER A 341 14.11 19.32 6.44
N VAL A 342 14.61 19.49 5.21
CA VAL A 342 15.92 20.15 4.98
C VAL A 342 15.77 21.67 4.93
N MET A 343 14.79 22.17 4.17
CA MET A 343 14.41 23.58 4.11
C MET A 343 12.90 23.73 4.25
N SER A 344 12.48 24.65 5.13
CA SER A 344 11.06 24.93 5.39
C SER A 344 10.71 26.40 5.23
N PHE A 345 9.63 26.64 4.48
CA PHE A 345 9.14 27.96 4.11
C PHE A 345 7.68 28.11 4.54
N GLU A 346 7.44 28.96 5.53
CA GLU A 346 6.11 29.25 6.07
C GLU A 346 5.65 30.66 5.66
N GLY A 347 4.44 30.76 5.10
CA GLY A 347 3.90 32.02 4.59
C GLY A 347 4.18 32.27 3.11
N ASP A 348 4.67 33.47 2.77
CA ASP A 348 4.82 33.93 1.38
C ASP A 348 6.28 34.37 1.01
N PRO A 349 7.36 33.62 1.35
CA PRO A 349 8.73 34.01 0.98
C PRO A 349 9.02 33.81 -0.51
N ASN A 350 9.91 34.64 -1.06
CA ASN A 350 10.48 34.51 -2.41
C ASN A 350 11.94 34.05 -2.31
N VAL A 351 12.27 32.91 -2.93
CA VAL A 351 13.47 32.14 -2.66
C VAL A 351 14.16 31.72 -3.96
N GLU A 352 15.45 32.02 -4.07
CA GLU A 352 16.34 31.60 -5.16
C GLU A 352 17.48 30.73 -4.60
N LEU A 353 17.56 29.47 -5.03
CA LEU A 353 18.54 28.47 -4.60
C LEU A 353 19.35 27.99 -5.81
N LYS A 354 20.68 28.08 -5.75
CA LYS A 354 21.60 27.68 -6.83
C LYS A 354 22.74 26.84 -6.28
N LYS A 355 23.14 25.80 -7.02
CA LYS A 355 24.32 24.96 -6.69
C LYS A 355 24.26 24.34 -5.30
N PHE A 356 23.21 23.58 -5.04
CA PHE A 356 23.11 22.77 -3.83
C PHE A 356 23.70 21.39 -4.10
N GLU A 357 24.68 20.97 -3.31
CA GLU A 357 25.26 19.63 -3.30
C GLU A 357 24.99 19.02 -1.91
N ILE A 358 24.03 18.10 -1.80
CA ILE A 358 23.67 17.48 -0.51
C ILE A 358 23.85 15.97 -0.55
N ASN A 359 24.51 15.40 0.46
CA ASN A 359 24.71 13.97 0.60
C ASN A 359 24.30 13.46 1.99
N ARG A 360 23.61 12.31 2.04
CA ARG A 360 23.09 11.66 3.25
C ARG A 360 22.10 12.54 4.00
N ILE A 361 20.85 12.49 3.54
CA ILE A 361 19.70 13.17 4.11
C ILE A 361 18.84 12.13 4.83
N TYR A 362 18.52 12.35 6.11
CA TYR A 362 17.55 11.54 6.85
C TYR A 362 16.41 12.42 7.37
N MET A 363 15.25 12.25 6.74
CA MET A 363 13.99 12.88 7.05
C MET A 363 13.06 11.92 7.79
N LYS A 364 12.05 12.50 8.44
CA LYS A 364 11.00 11.77 9.14
C LYS A 364 9.75 12.63 9.26
N SER A 365 8.66 12.03 9.74
CA SER A 365 7.36 12.73 9.83
C SER A 365 6.96 13.26 8.44
N GLU A 366 6.16 14.31 8.37
CA GLU A 366 5.76 14.95 7.09
C GLU A 366 6.86 15.82 6.46
N GLY A 367 8.13 15.54 6.75
CA GLY A 367 9.26 16.27 6.21
C GLY A 367 9.45 16.08 4.70
N SER A 368 10.18 17.00 4.07
CA SER A 368 10.63 16.92 2.67
C SER A 368 11.92 17.73 2.51
N VAL A 369 12.63 17.56 1.40
CA VAL A 369 13.84 18.36 1.10
C VAL A 369 13.48 19.85 1.05
N ILE A 370 12.37 20.20 0.41
CA ILE A 370 11.76 21.54 0.49
C ILE A 370 10.28 21.40 0.88
N ARG A 371 9.87 22.06 1.96
CA ARG A 371 8.50 22.08 2.47
C ARG A 371 7.94 23.51 2.47
N ASN A 372 6.89 23.76 1.68
CA ASN A 372 6.14 25.01 1.65
C ASN A 372 4.76 24.80 2.30
N PHE A 373 4.43 25.56 3.35
CA PHE A 373 3.17 25.39 4.09
C PHE A 373 2.66 26.69 4.73
N ASN A 374 1.43 26.66 5.25
CA ASN A 374 0.71 27.80 5.87
C ASN A 374 0.87 29.14 5.10
N PRO A 375 0.41 29.23 3.84
CA PRO A 375 0.46 30.47 3.06
C PRO A 375 -0.31 31.61 3.75
N LYS A 376 0.19 32.85 3.64
CA LYS A 376 -0.52 34.03 4.17
C LYS A 376 -1.45 34.66 3.12
N LYS A 377 -0.99 34.76 1.86
CA LYS A 377 -1.75 35.31 0.72
C LYS A 377 -1.59 34.45 -0.53
N ARG A 378 -0.34 34.17 -0.92
CA ARG A 378 0.02 33.55 -2.21
C ARG A 378 0.74 32.22 -2.07
N GLY A 379 1.39 31.96 -0.93
CA GLY A 379 2.34 30.87 -0.74
C GLY A 379 3.75 31.23 -1.20
N ALA A 380 4.71 30.40 -0.82
CA ALA A 380 6.12 30.59 -1.15
C ALA A 380 6.39 30.47 -2.66
N ILE A 381 7.32 31.27 -3.17
CA ILE A 381 7.90 31.11 -4.50
C ILE A 381 9.33 30.60 -4.30
N VAL A 382 9.62 29.37 -4.76
CA VAL A 382 10.92 28.72 -4.56
C VAL A 382 11.48 28.26 -5.90
N ASN A 383 12.62 28.84 -6.29
CA ASN A 383 13.35 28.51 -7.51
C ASN A 383 14.63 27.76 -7.14
N LEU A 384 14.74 26.48 -7.47
CA LEU A 384 15.94 25.65 -7.28
C LEU A 384 16.58 25.38 -8.63
N ASN A 385 17.88 25.64 -8.78
CA ASN A 385 18.58 25.50 -10.06
C ASN A 385 19.97 24.85 -9.90
N THR A 386 20.34 23.98 -10.85
CA THR A 386 21.71 23.42 -10.96
C THR A 386 22.14 22.77 -9.65
N SER A 387 21.46 21.71 -9.22
CA SER A 387 21.64 21.14 -7.88
C SER A 387 21.57 19.61 -7.86
N HIS A 388 22.25 18.97 -6.92
CA HIS A 388 22.39 17.53 -6.82
C HIS A 388 22.22 17.04 -5.37
N PHE A 389 21.39 16.02 -5.20
CA PHE A 389 21.02 15.47 -3.90
C PHE A 389 21.14 13.94 -3.93
N ASN A 390 21.91 13.37 -3.01
CA ASN A 390 22.20 11.93 -2.95
C ASN A 390 21.94 11.33 -1.56
N ASP A 391 21.58 10.04 -1.53
CA ASP A 391 21.29 9.24 -0.33
C ASP A 391 20.20 9.86 0.54
N ILE A 392 18.97 9.89 0.01
CA ILE A 392 17.81 10.53 0.64
C ILE A 392 16.93 9.46 1.30
N VAL A 393 16.78 9.52 2.62
CA VAL A 393 15.95 8.59 3.40
C VAL A 393 14.77 9.32 4.04
N GLN A 394 13.57 8.79 3.90
CA GLN A 394 12.34 9.29 4.54
C GLN A 394 11.67 8.18 5.37
N ASP A 395 11.62 8.38 6.68
CA ASP A 395 11.14 7.41 7.68
C ASP A 395 9.84 7.90 8.34
N TYR A 396 8.70 7.60 7.69
CA TYR A 396 7.37 7.92 8.19
C TYR A 396 6.34 6.83 7.89
N ASP A 397 5.51 6.51 8.89
CA ASP A 397 4.48 5.46 8.82
C ASP A 397 3.22 5.86 8.01
N SER A 398 3.10 7.12 7.61
CA SER A 398 2.03 7.67 6.77
C SER A 398 2.60 8.27 5.48
N TYR A 399 1.74 8.64 4.53
CA TYR A 399 2.18 9.30 3.29
C TYR A 399 2.99 10.58 3.57
N SER A 400 4.14 10.72 2.91
CA SER A 400 4.93 11.96 2.83
C SER A 400 5.60 12.11 1.46
N ALA A 401 5.75 13.34 0.98
CA ALA A 401 6.63 13.61 -0.16
C ALA A 401 8.10 13.65 0.29
N ILE A 402 8.99 12.98 -0.45
CA ILE A 402 10.41 12.98 -0.13
C ILE A 402 11.07 14.29 -0.57
N LEU A 403 10.86 14.71 -1.82
CA LEU A 403 11.55 15.87 -2.39
C LEU A 403 10.82 17.17 -2.07
N PHE A 404 9.57 17.28 -2.52
CA PHE A 404 8.87 18.57 -2.58
C PHE A 404 7.43 18.48 -2.07
N SER A 405 7.08 19.37 -1.14
CA SER A 405 5.71 19.51 -0.62
C SER A 405 5.27 20.97 -0.69
N THR A 406 4.11 21.26 -1.28
CA THR A 406 3.58 22.62 -1.39
C THR A 406 2.06 22.71 -1.26
N SER A 407 1.58 23.46 -0.27
CA SER A 407 0.14 23.69 -0.07
C SER A 407 -0.41 24.94 -0.78
N ALA A 408 0.48 25.81 -1.28
CA ALA A 408 0.19 26.96 -2.15
C ALA A 408 1.51 27.62 -2.59
N GLY A 409 1.45 28.42 -3.65
CA GLY A 409 2.62 29.13 -4.19
C GLY A 409 3.22 28.36 -5.36
N LYS A 410 4.47 28.68 -5.71
CA LYS A 410 5.13 28.13 -6.90
C LYS A 410 6.51 27.54 -6.58
N MET A 411 6.72 26.29 -6.94
CA MET A 411 8.03 25.63 -6.93
C MET A 411 8.52 25.47 -8.37
N ILE A 412 9.71 25.97 -8.68
CA ILE A 412 10.38 25.81 -9.98
C ILE A 412 11.71 25.13 -9.72
N ILE A 413 11.92 23.94 -10.28
CA ILE A 413 13.16 23.17 -10.13
C ILE A 413 13.75 22.99 -11.53
N THR A 414 14.99 23.44 -11.75
CA THR A 414 15.65 23.36 -13.06
C THR A 414 17.03 22.69 -12.98
N SER A 415 17.41 21.93 -14.00
CA SER A 415 18.78 21.41 -14.19
C SER A 415 19.32 20.65 -12.97
N SER A 416 18.51 19.77 -12.36
CA SER A 416 18.81 19.20 -11.03
C SER A 416 18.66 17.68 -10.97
N LYS A 417 19.47 17.02 -10.15
CA LYS A 417 19.62 15.56 -10.08
C LYS A 417 19.36 15.02 -8.67
N PHE A 418 18.57 13.96 -8.55
CA PHE A 418 18.21 13.32 -7.28
C PHE A 418 18.49 11.82 -7.34
N GLU A 419 19.36 11.31 -6.47
CA GLU A 419 19.83 9.92 -6.51
C GLU A 419 19.64 9.19 -5.18
N ASN A 420 19.39 7.88 -5.27
CA ASN A 420 19.37 6.94 -4.13
C ASN A 420 18.34 7.34 -3.07
N ILE A 421 17.07 7.35 -3.48
CA ILE A 421 15.91 7.74 -2.69
C ILE A 421 15.27 6.52 -2.04
N ASN A 422 15.01 6.57 -0.73
CA ASN A 422 14.47 5.46 0.06
C ASN A 422 13.38 5.94 1.03
N GLY A 423 12.12 5.56 0.78
CA GLY A 423 10.96 5.89 1.59
C GLY A 423 10.26 4.68 2.22
N TYR A 424 9.42 4.93 3.22
CA TYR A 424 8.57 3.90 3.83
C TYR A 424 7.17 3.86 3.20
N ARG A 425 6.36 4.91 3.42
CA ARG A 425 5.11 5.22 2.68
C ARG A 425 5.29 6.59 2.06
N SER A 426 5.96 6.68 0.91
CA SER A 426 6.38 7.99 0.43
C SER A 426 6.37 8.13 -1.09
N GLY A 427 5.83 9.26 -1.55
CA GLY A 427 5.94 9.75 -2.92
C GLY A 427 7.14 10.67 -3.10
N LEU A 428 7.41 11.11 -4.33
CA LEU A 428 8.43 12.11 -4.62
C LEU A 428 7.92 13.52 -4.34
N THR A 429 6.69 13.83 -4.75
CA THR A 429 6.09 15.16 -4.60
C THR A 429 4.66 15.13 -4.08
N TYR A 430 4.26 16.20 -3.40
CA TYR A 430 2.90 16.45 -2.95
C TYR A 430 2.52 17.92 -3.19
N GLN A 431 1.39 18.15 -3.84
CA GLN A 431 0.79 19.48 -3.93
C GLN A 431 -0.71 19.45 -3.69
N GLU A 432 -1.22 20.51 -3.06
CA GLU A 432 -2.63 20.66 -2.73
C GLU A 432 -3.12 22.12 -2.85
N ASN A 433 -4.44 22.29 -2.84
CA ASN A 433 -5.16 23.56 -2.95
C ASN A 433 -4.80 24.37 -4.20
N ARG A 434 -3.77 25.24 -4.10
CA ARG A 434 -3.32 26.18 -5.15
C ARG A 434 -1.80 26.10 -5.36
N GLY A 435 -1.20 24.94 -5.06
CA GLY A 435 0.22 24.68 -5.30
C GLY A 435 0.51 24.54 -6.79
N VAL A 436 1.63 25.11 -7.24
CA VAL A 436 2.14 24.99 -8.61
C VAL A 436 3.56 24.43 -8.57
N MET A 437 3.85 23.39 -9.36
CA MET A 437 5.15 22.71 -9.42
C MET A 437 5.64 22.54 -10.86
N HIS A 438 6.74 23.21 -11.19
CA HIS A 438 7.39 23.18 -12.51
C HIS A 438 8.75 22.50 -12.38
N LEU A 439 8.97 21.38 -13.09
CA LEU A 439 10.24 20.65 -13.15
C LEU A 439 10.80 20.73 -14.58
N SER A 440 12.05 21.18 -14.75
CA SER A 440 12.69 21.19 -16.07
C SER A 440 14.14 20.71 -16.07
N HIS A 441 14.53 19.85 -17.01
CA HIS A 441 15.88 19.25 -17.05
C HIS A 441 16.22 18.57 -15.71
N VAL A 442 15.35 17.66 -15.25
CA VAL A 442 15.46 17.01 -13.93
C VAL A 442 15.58 15.50 -14.07
N ASP A 443 16.60 14.92 -13.43
CA ASP A 443 16.86 13.49 -13.36
C ASP A 443 16.56 12.95 -11.96
N ILE A 444 15.76 11.89 -11.85
CA ILE A 444 15.48 11.16 -10.60
C ILE A 444 15.88 9.68 -10.76
N ILE A 445 16.82 9.19 -9.94
CA ILE A 445 17.46 7.88 -10.14
C ILE A 445 17.42 7.06 -8.85
N ASN A 446 17.07 5.78 -8.97
CA ASN A 446 17.00 4.79 -7.88
C ASN A 446 16.01 5.21 -6.78
N VAL A 447 14.72 5.02 -7.03
CA VAL A 447 13.65 5.32 -6.07
C VAL A 447 13.10 4.04 -5.47
N TYR A 448 13.25 3.86 -4.16
CA TYR A 448 12.64 2.77 -3.40
C TYR A 448 11.57 3.33 -2.46
N SER A 449 10.37 2.76 -2.46
CA SER A 449 9.42 2.92 -1.36
C SER A 449 8.98 1.53 -0.90
N LYS A 450 8.93 1.30 0.41
CA LYS A 450 8.49 0.01 0.93
C LYS A 450 7.03 -0.27 0.57
N TRP A 451 6.17 0.74 0.58
CA TRP A 451 4.74 0.62 0.30
C TRP A 451 4.36 1.39 -0.98
N PRO A 452 3.33 0.93 -1.71
CA PRO A 452 2.83 1.62 -2.88
C PRO A 452 2.13 2.93 -2.50
N GLU A 453 2.66 4.05 -2.97
CA GLU A 453 2.09 5.38 -2.79
C GLU A 453 2.35 6.20 -4.07
N PRO A 454 1.48 7.14 -4.47
CA PRO A 454 1.67 7.88 -5.73
C PRO A 454 3.01 8.63 -5.76
N LEU A 455 3.75 8.55 -6.88
CA LEU A 455 5.04 9.24 -7.01
C LEU A 455 4.87 10.75 -7.08
N PHE A 456 3.96 11.23 -7.93
CA PHE A 456 3.60 12.64 -8.06
C PHE A 456 2.13 12.79 -7.67
N PHE A 457 1.89 13.39 -6.50
CA PHE A 457 0.55 13.53 -5.93
C PHE A 457 0.06 14.98 -6.06
N ASN A 458 -1.04 15.18 -6.78
CA ASN A 458 -1.68 16.46 -6.98
C ASN A 458 -3.15 16.41 -6.54
N ASN A 459 -3.52 17.29 -5.59
CA ASN A 459 -4.86 17.42 -5.05
C ASN A 459 -5.26 18.90 -4.93
N ASN A 460 -5.19 19.59 -6.07
CA ASN A 460 -5.59 20.99 -6.18
C ASN A 460 -7.12 21.10 -6.26
N GLN A 461 -7.65 22.25 -5.84
CA GLN A 461 -9.07 22.59 -5.95
C GLN A 461 -9.19 23.89 -6.75
N ASP A 462 -9.90 23.83 -7.86
CA ASP A 462 -10.17 24.94 -8.80
C ASP A 462 -8.92 25.71 -9.28
N GLN A 463 -8.25 25.15 -10.29
CA GLN A 463 -7.48 25.96 -11.26
C GLN A 463 -7.98 25.69 -12.69
N ASP A 464 -9.10 26.35 -13.04
CA ASP A 464 -9.72 26.28 -14.37
C ASP A 464 -8.99 27.17 -15.42
N ASP A 465 -7.83 27.75 -15.07
CA ASP A 465 -6.98 28.52 -15.97
C ASP A 465 -6.08 27.60 -16.82
N SER A 466 -6.61 27.17 -17.96
CA SER A 466 -5.88 26.33 -18.93
C SER A 466 -4.60 26.95 -19.50
N ALA A 467 -4.31 28.23 -19.23
CA ALA A 467 -3.05 28.87 -19.66
C ALA A 467 -1.86 28.54 -18.75
N ASN A 468 -2.09 28.11 -17.50
CA ASN A 468 -1.04 27.89 -16.51
C ASN A 468 -1.17 26.49 -15.86
N PRO A 469 -0.46 25.46 -16.37
CA PRO A 469 -0.47 24.14 -15.74
C PRO A 469 0.05 24.20 -14.30
N CYS A 470 -0.70 23.59 -13.38
CA CYS A 470 -0.31 23.53 -11.97
C CYS A 470 0.80 22.49 -11.73
N MET A 471 0.99 21.55 -12.64
CA MET A 471 2.10 20.60 -12.65
C MET A 471 2.64 20.52 -14.08
N GLU A 472 3.89 20.96 -14.28
CA GLU A 472 4.51 21.06 -15.61
C GLU A 472 5.91 20.45 -15.58
N PHE A 473 6.09 19.30 -16.25
CA PHE A 473 7.38 18.62 -16.35
C PHE A 473 7.89 18.71 -17.80
N THR A 474 9.13 19.15 -17.99
CA THR A 474 9.78 19.34 -19.31
C THR A 474 11.20 18.80 -19.28
N GLU A 475 11.61 17.95 -20.23
CA GLU A 475 12.96 17.33 -20.21
C GLU A 475 13.22 16.63 -18.86
N PHE A 476 12.28 15.78 -18.46
CA PHE A 476 12.27 15.11 -17.15
C PHE A 476 12.58 13.62 -17.30
N ASN A 477 13.49 13.06 -16.49
CA ASN A 477 13.80 11.64 -16.56
C ASN A 477 13.69 10.96 -15.19
N ILE A 478 13.16 9.74 -15.17
CA ILE A 478 13.09 8.92 -13.97
C ILE A 478 13.50 7.48 -14.25
N TYR A 479 14.38 6.95 -13.41
CA TYR A 479 15.05 5.66 -13.60
C TYR A 479 14.96 4.79 -12.34
N ASN A 480 14.72 3.49 -12.53
CA ASN A 480 14.77 2.45 -11.49
C ASN A 480 13.86 2.75 -10.28
N VAL A 481 12.54 2.63 -10.47
CA VAL A 481 11.56 2.76 -9.38
C VAL A 481 11.15 1.37 -8.86
N PHE A 482 11.45 1.12 -7.59
CA PHE A 482 11.09 -0.10 -6.85
C PHE A 482 9.97 0.19 -5.83
N GLN A 483 8.80 0.53 -6.36
CA GLN A 483 7.49 0.56 -5.70
C GLN A 483 6.42 0.65 -6.79
N ASP A 484 5.18 0.23 -6.56
CA ASP A 484 4.12 0.14 -7.58
C ASP A 484 2.87 0.99 -7.32
N GLY A 485 3.01 2.07 -6.54
CA GLY A 485 2.06 3.18 -6.57
C GLY A 485 2.13 3.96 -7.89
N VAL A 486 0.99 4.49 -8.31
CA VAL A 486 0.82 5.22 -9.59
C VAL A 486 1.84 6.33 -9.76
N ILE A 487 2.37 6.52 -10.98
CA ILE A 487 3.30 7.60 -11.28
C ILE A 487 2.62 8.95 -11.03
N PHE A 488 1.47 9.20 -11.67
CA PHE A 488 0.72 10.45 -11.54
C PHE A 488 -0.66 10.23 -10.91
N HIS A 489 -0.89 10.83 -9.75
CA HIS A 489 -2.23 10.99 -9.18
C HIS A 489 -2.63 12.47 -9.26
N SER A 490 -3.74 12.78 -9.91
CA SER A 490 -4.18 14.17 -10.13
C SER A 490 -5.69 14.34 -9.96
N ALA A 491 -6.08 15.19 -9.02
CA ALA A 491 -7.43 15.70 -8.87
C ALA A 491 -7.47 17.23 -9.11
N GLY A 492 -8.53 17.69 -9.78
CA GLY A 492 -8.93 19.11 -9.81
C GLY A 492 -8.03 20.08 -10.57
N ALA A 493 -7.26 19.62 -11.58
CA ALA A 493 -6.17 20.45 -12.12
C ALA A 493 -5.67 20.13 -13.54
N VAL A 494 -4.91 21.07 -14.12
CA VAL A 494 -4.19 20.92 -15.40
C VAL A 494 -2.75 20.45 -15.17
N MET A 495 -2.35 19.35 -15.81
CA MET A 495 -1.01 18.76 -15.76
C MET A 495 -0.43 18.57 -17.17
N THR A 496 0.80 19.03 -17.39
CA THR A 496 1.55 18.88 -18.63
C THR A 496 2.86 18.11 -18.37
N VAL A 497 3.17 17.13 -19.21
CA VAL A 497 4.45 16.42 -19.20
C VAL A 497 4.96 16.33 -20.63
N SER A 498 6.18 16.81 -20.87
CA SER A 498 6.78 16.82 -22.21
C SER A 498 8.26 16.43 -22.22
N ASN A 499 8.70 15.80 -23.32
CA ASN A 499 10.08 15.37 -23.54
C ASN A 499 10.66 14.54 -22.37
N ALA A 500 9.92 13.57 -21.84
CA ALA A 500 10.30 12.83 -20.63
C ALA A 500 10.59 11.34 -20.85
N TYR A 501 11.56 10.78 -20.12
CA TYR A 501 11.97 9.37 -20.19
C TYR A 501 11.73 8.63 -18.87
N PHE A 502 10.90 7.59 -18.90
CA PHE A 502 10.56 6.75 -17.75
C PHE A 502 11.11 5.34 -17.98
N TYR A 503 12.10 4.92 -17.18
CA TYR A 503 12.79 3.63 -17.36
C TYR A 503 12.79 2.76 -16.11
N ARG A 504 12.42 1.48 -16.26
CA ARG A 504 12.35 0.48 -15.16
C ARG A 504 11.50 0.97 -14.00
N ILE A 505 10.23 1.20 -14.30
CA ILE A 505 9.27 1.71 -13.33
C ILE A 505 8.43 0.57 -12.77
N HIS A 506 8.29 0.55 -11.45
CA HIS A 506 7.61 -0.49 -10.68
C HIS A 506 8.24 -1.89 -10.84
N GLU A 507 9.57 -1.98 -10.87
CA GLU A 507 10.29 -3.23 -11.16
C GLU A 507 9.96 -4.36 -10.16
N CYS A 508 9.51 -4.02 -8.93
CA CYS A 508 9.02 -5.02 -7.97
C CYS A 508 7.83 -5.86 -8.51
N TYR A 509 7.05 -5.32 -9.45
CA TYR A 509 5.83 -5.95 -9.98
C TYR A 509 6.19 -7.09 -10.93
N LYS A 510 7.21 -6.89 -11.77
CA LYS A 510 7.86 -7.90 -12.64
C LYS A 510 8.24 -9.19 -11.91
N PHE A 511 8.57 -9.07 -10.62
CA PHE A 511 9.00 -10.19 -9.77
C PHE A 511 7.95 -10.64 -8.73
N ASN A 512 6.71 -10.12 -8.78
CA ASN A 512 5.66 -10.34 -7.77
C ASN A 512 6.11 -10.02 -6.32
N ASN A 513 7.02 -9.05 -6.17
CA ASN A 513 7.69 -8.73 -4.91
C ASN A 513 7.20 -7.41 -4.26
N CYS A 514 6.34 -6.65 -4.92
CA CYS A 514 5.74 -5.45 -4.33
C CYS A 514 4.89 -5.77 -3.09
N ASN A 515 4.62 -4.76 -2.26
CA ASN A 515 3.73 -4.91 -1.10
C ASN A 515 2.24 -4.72 -1.44
N SER A 516 1.90 -4.13 -2.58
CA SER A 516 0.54 -4.08 -3.15
C SER A 516 -0.15 -5.45 -3.20
N PHE A 517 0.57 -6.51 -3.59
CA PHE A 517 0.08 -7.90 -3.64
C PHE A 517 -0.37 -8.45 -2.26
N LYS A 518 -0.11 -7.73 -1.17
CA LYS A 518 -0.50 -8.06 0.22
C LYS A 518 -1.59 -7.14 0.76
N GLU A 519 -1.95 -6.08 0.03
CA GLU A 519 -2.97 -5.11 0.39
C GLU A 519 -4.26 -5.30 -0.42
N PRO A 520 -5.43 -4.85 0.07
CA PRO A 520 -6.67 -4.86 -0.70
C PRO A 520 -6.61 -3.76 -1.77
N LEU A 521 -6.92 -4.13 -3.01
CA LEU A 521 -6.87 -3.28 -4.20
C LEU A 521 -7.37 -1.84 -3.98
N ASP A 522 -6.49 -0.86 -4.20
CA ASP A 522 -6.71 0.57 -3.96
C ASP A 522 -6.37 1.39 -5.22
N GLU A 523 -7.02 2.53 -5.41
CA GLU A 523 -6.80 3.41 -6.56
C GLU A 523 -5.36 3.97 -6.64
N LYS A 524 -4.64 3.98 -5.52
CA LYS A 524 -3.22 4.37 -5.45
C LYS A 524 -2.29 3.49 -6.29
N TYR A 525 -2.67 2.25 -6.59
CA TYR A 525 -1.82 1.28 -7.32
C TYR A 525 -2.60 0.33 -8.27
N GLU A 526 -3.90 0.53 -8.47
CA GLU A 526 -4.63 -0.15 -9.56
C GLU A 526 -4.21 0.37 -10.95
N ALA A 527 -3.83 1.66 -11.03
CA ALA A 527 -3.17 2.27 -12.18
C ALA A 527 -1.67 2.43 -11.92
N ALA A 528 -0.86 2.19 -12.95
CA ALA A 528 0.59 2.35 -12.92
C ALA A 528 1.01 3.76 -13.35
N ILE A 529 0.41 4.33 -14.40
CA ILE A 529 0.89 5.59 -14.99
C ILE A 529 0.03 6.77 -14.53
N ILE A 530 -1.30 6.71 -14.71
CA ILE A 530 -2.20 7.83 -14.43
C ILE A 530 -3.45 7.38 -13.67
N ASN A 531 -3.76 8.06 -12.57
CA ASN A 531 -5.04 8.03 -11.89
C ASN A 531 -5.57 9.47 -11.70
N PHE A 532 -6.78 9.74 -12.18
CA PHE A 532 -7.44 11.04 -12.08
C PHE A 532 -8.94 10.83 -11.83
N ASN A 533 -9.60 11.69 -11.06
CA ASN A 533 -10.96 11.41 -10.58
C ASN A 533 -11.90 12.64 -10.53
N ASP A 534 -11.55 13.73 -11.22
CA ASP A 534 -12.33 14.98 -11.24
C ASP A 534 -12.52 15.47 -12.69
N PRO A 535 -13.76 15.80 -13.13
CA PRO A 535 -14.06 16.29 -14.49
C PRO A 535 -13.27 17.52 -14.95
N SER A 536 -12.80 18.37 -14.04
CA SER A 536 -11.97 19.53 -14.35
C SER A 536 -10.52 19.15 -14.69
N THR A 537 -10.09 17.92 -14.38
CA THR A 537 -8.71 17.46 -14.59
C THR A 537 -8.38 17.37 -16.07
N ARG A 538 -7.28 18.00 -16.49
CA ARG A 538 -6.79 17.94 -17.88
C ARG A 538 -5.33 17.50 -17.89
N ILE A 539 -5.04 16.39 -18.56
CA ILE A 539 -3.71 15.79 -18.59
C ILE A 539 -3.20 15.77 -20.03
N MET A 540 -2.02 16.35 -20.26
CA MET A 540 -1.40 16.51 -21.57
C MET A 540 0.01 15.92 -21.59
N PHE A 541 0.21 14.82 -22.32
CA PHE A 541 1.49 14.13 -22.48
C PHE A 541 2.01 14.29 -23.92
N SER A 542 3.23 14.80 -24.10
CA SER A 542 3.85 14.99 -25.42
C SER A 542 5.30 14.50 -25.50
N SER A 543 5.68 13.77 -26.55
CA SER A 543 7.08 13.35 -26.76
C SER A 543 7.68 12.55 -25.59
N LEU A 544 6.93 11.62 -25.01
CA LEU A 544 7.35 10.82 -23.85
C LEU A 544 7.83 9.43 -24.26
N THR A 545 8.65 8.78 -23.44
CA THR A 545 8.92 7.34 -23.56
C THR A 545 8.74 6.64 -22.22
N PHE A 546 7.93 5.57 -22.22
CA PHE A 546 7.77 4.62 -21.12
C PHE A 546 8.41 3.29 -21.53
N ASP A 547 9.49 2.90 -20.84
CA ASP A 547 10.27 1.70 -21.16
C ASP A 547 10.51 0.84 -19.90
N GLU A 548 10.26 -0.46 -20.00
CA GLU A 548 10.24 -1.38 -18.85
C GLU A 548 9.32 -0.88 -17.69
N VAL A 549 8.08 -0.50 -18.00
CA VAL A 549 7.06 -0.16 -16.98
C VAL A 549 6.20 -1.39 -16.66
N TYR A 550 5.92 -1.65 -15.38
CA TYR A 550 5.20 -2.84 -14.94
C TYR A 550 4.00 -2.48 -14.05
N GLY A 551 2.84 -3.11 -14.25
CA GLY A 551 1.74 -2.91 -13.32
C GLY A 551 0.45 -3.63 -13.70
N LYS A 552 -0.61 -3.33 -12.96
CA LYS A 552 -1.93 -3.91 -13.21
C LYS A 552 -2.64 -3.27 -14.39
N THR A 553 -2.66 -1.95 -14.47
CA THR A 553 -3.26 -1.18 -15.56
C THR A 553 -2.35 0.00 -15.89
N GLY A 554 -2.17 0.39 -17.14
CA GLY A 554 -1.46 1.64 -17.44
C GLY A 554 -2.23 2.87 -16.95
N ILE A 555 -3.41 3.08 -17.52
CA ILE A 555 -4.30 4.22 -17.31
C ILE A 555 -5.73 3.68 -17.12
N ILE A 556 -6.43 4.16 -16.10
CA ILE A 556 -7.87 3.87 -15.91
C ILE A 556 -8.65 5.11 -16.36
N LEU A 557 -9.54 4.96 -17.34
CA LEU A 557 -10.36 6.09 -17.78
C LEU A 557 -11.47 6.38 -16.75
N LYS A 558 -11.48 7.63 -16.29
CA LYS A 558 -12.39 8.26 -15.32
C LYS A 558 -12.72 9.65 -15.85
N SER A 559 -13.64 10.39 -15.21
CA SER A 559 -14.03 11.72 -15.70
C SER A 559 -12.86 12.71 -15.79
N GLY A 560 -12.79 13.47 -16.89
CA GLY A 560 -11.72 14.44 -17.17
C GLY A 560 -11.34 14.52 -18.66
N MET A 561 -10.20 15.14 -18.94
CA MET A 561 -9.62 15.23 -20.29
C MET A 561 -8.21 14.63 -20.32
N LEU A 562 -7.94 13.77 -21.30
CA LEU A 562 -6.63 13.15 -21.53
C LEU A 562 -6.19 13.36 -22.99
N ILE A 563 -5.05 14.01 -23.18
CA ILE A 563 -4.43 14.23 -24.49
C ILE A 563 -3.03 13.62 -24.46
N ILE A 564 -2.77 12.65 -25.33
CA ILE A 564 -1.47 11.99 -25.47
C ILE A 564 -1.03 12.08 -26.93
N SER A 565 0.17 12.59 -27.19
CA SER A 565 0.70 12.73 -28.55
C SER A 565 2.20 12.44 -28.63
N GLY A 566 2.64 11.72 -29.65
CA GLY A 566 4.09 11.56 -29.92
C GLY A 566 4.83 10.67 -28.92
N ILE A 567 4.16 9.76 -28.22
CA ILE A 567 4.78 8.96 -27.14
C ILE A 567 5.19 7.56 -27.60
N SER A 568 6.23 6.99 -26.98
CA SER A 568 6.61 5.59 -27.10
C SER A 568 6.27 4.84 -25.80
N VAL A 569 5.70 3.65 -25.91
CA VAL A 569 5.51 2.70 -24.81
C VAL A 569 6.10 1.38 -25.24
N GLN A 570 7.14 0.92 -24.57
CA GLN A 570 7.90 -0.26 -25.00
C GLN A 570 8.31 -1.18 -23.86
N ASN A 571 8.50 -2.47 -24.19
CA ASN A 571 9.00 -3.52 -23.29
C ASN A 571 8.27 -3.63 -21.93
N SER A 572 7.03 -3.13 -21.86
CA SER A 572 6.26 -2.94 -20.64
C SER A 572 5.20 -4.03 -20.45
N TYR A 573 4.71 -4.21 -19.23
CA TYR A 573 3.63 -5.15 -18.91
C TYR A 573 2.50 -4.46 -18.14
N PHE A 574 1.28 -4.59 -18.64
CA PHE A 574 0.06 -4.18 -17.95
C PHE A 574 -0.94 -5.32 -17.97
N GLU A 575 -1.32 -5.86 -16.80
CA GLU A 575 -2.24 -7.02 -16.71
C GLU A 575 -3.54 -6.81 -17.51
N ASN A 576 -4.17 -5.64 -17.29
CA ASN A 576 -5.39 -5.14 -17.91
C ASN A 576 -5.12 -4.08 -19.00
N GLY A 577 -3.97 -4.16 -19.66
CA GLY A 577 -3.61 -3.26 -20.77
C GLY A 577 -3.21 -1.84 -20.37
N PHE A 578 -2.71 -1.09 -21.36
CA PHE A 578 -2.29 0.30 -21.21
C PHE A 578 -3.45 1.25 -20.87
N ILE A 579 -4.66 0.97 -21.37
CA ILE A 579 -5.90 1.72 -21.10
C ILE A 579 -6.98 0.71 -20.68
N ASN A 580 -7.63 0.96 -19.55
CA ASN A 580 -8.78 0.19 -19.08
C ASN A 580 -10.03 1.06 -18.95
N ILE A 581 -11.15 0.54 -19.46
CA ILE A 581 -12.50 1.05 -19.25
C ILE A 581 -13.20 0.05 -18.31
N SER A 582 -13.21 0.36 -17.01
CA SER A 582 -13.78 -0.49 -15.97
C SER A 582 -15.25 -0.16 -15.67
N LYS A 583 -16.03 -1.19 -15.32
CA LYS A 583 -17.44 -1.05 -14.91
C LYS A 583 -17.65 -0.24 -13.61
N ARG A 584 -16.59 0.00 -12.83
CA ARG A 584 -16.65 0.71 -11.55
C ARG A 584 -16.79 2.23 -11.70
N TYR A 585 -16.33 2.76 -12.83
CA TYR A 585 -16.25 4.19 -13.09
C TYR A 585 -17.12 4.54 -14.29
N THR A 586 -17.71 5.72 -14.27
CA THR A 586 -18.43 6.28 -15.42
C THR A 586 -17.50 7.29 -16.11
N PRO A 587 -16.71 6.89 -17.11
CA PRO A 587 -15.81 7.79 -17.82
C PRO A 587 -16.60 8.83 -18.63
N ASP A 588 -16.78 10.01 -18.03
CA ASP A 588 -17.42 11.18 -18.64
C ASP A 588 -16.35 12.23 -18.95
N GLY A 589 -15.93 12.29 -20.22
CA GLY A 589 -14.71 13.00 -20.60
C GLY A 589 -14.34 12.89 -22.07
N GLN A 590 -13.24 13.55 -22.45
CA GLN A 590 -12.67 13.54 -23.80
C GLN A 590 -11.25 12.98 -23.78
N TYR A 591 -10.98 11.98 -24.63
CA TYR A 591 -9.71 11.26 -24.62
C TYR A 591 -9.17 11.18 -26.05
N MET A 592 -8.02 11.80 -26.30
CA MET A 592 -7.35 11.84 -27.59
C MET A 592 -5.94 11.28 -27.44
N ILE A 593 -5.64 10.20 -28.17
CA ILE A 593 -4.33 9.53 -28.10
C ILE A 593 -3.83 9.30 -29.51
N GLY A 594 -2.65 9.80 -29.84
CA GLY A 594 -2.12 9.60 -31.19
C GLY A 594 -0.61 9.74 -31.36
N PHE A 595 -0.18 9.49 -32.59
CA PHE A 595 1.23 9.50 -33.02
C PHE A 595 2.14 8.69 -32.07
N MET A 596 1.70 7.47 -31.71
CA MET A 596 2.32 6.65 -30.68
C MET A 596 3.03 5.42 -31.27
N TYR A 597 4.17 5.05 -30.68
CA TYR A 597 4.81 3.75 -30.91
C TYR A 597 4.54 2.82 -29.73
N PHE A 598 3.87 1.69 -29.96
CA PHE A 598 3.52 0.71 -28.93
C PHE A 598 4.21 -0.63 -29.24
N LEU A 599 5.36 -0.87 -28.62
CA LEU A 599 6.37 -1.84 -29.08
C LEU A 599 6.69 -2.93 -28.05
N ASN A 600 6.62 -4.21 -28.43
CA ASN A 600 7.03 -5.36 -27.60
C ASN A 600 6.31 -5.47 -26.22
N ASN A 601 5.12 -4.88 -26.04
CA ASN A 601 4.43 -4.88 -24.76
C ASN A 601 3.63 -6.17 -24.51
N LEU A 602 3.45 -6.50 -23.23
CA LEU A 602 2.84 -7.75 -22.77
C LEU A 602 1.61 -7.49 -21.89
N SER A 603 0.62 -8.39 -21.92
CA SER A 603 -0.53 -8.35 -20.99
C SER A 603 -1.17 -9.71 -20.75
N TYR A 604 -2.17 -9.76 -19.87
CA TYR A 604 -3.07 -10.90 -19.77
C TYR A 604 -4.13 -10.86 -20.88
N ARG A 605 -4.85 -9.73 -21.03
CA ARG A 605 -5.86 -9.50 -22.06
C ARG A 605 -5.86 -8.04 -22.51
N GLY A 606 -5.78 -7.78 -23.82
CA GLY A 606 -5.63 -6.44 -24.40
C GLY A 606 -4.28 -5.83 -24.00
N THR A 607 -3.29 -5.75 -24.88
CA THR A 607 -2.03 -5.08 -24.51
C THR A 607 -2.19 -3.57 -24.43
N PHE A 608 -3.04 -3.01 -25.30
CA PHE A 608 -3.31 -1.57 -25.34
C PHE A 608 -4.64 -1.20 -24.69
N LEU A 609 -5.77 -1.79 -25.13
CA LEU A 609 -7.10 -1.39 -24.66
C LEU A 609 -7.87 -2.59 -24.11
N HIS A 610 -8.36 -2.45 -22.89
CA HIS A 610 -9.18 -3.42 -22.17
C HIS A 610 -10.53 -2.78 -21.79
N ILE A 611 -11.63 -3.46 -22.09
CA ILE A 611 -13.00 -2.98 -21.80
C ILE A 611 -13.77 -4.05 -21.03
N GLU A 612 -14.10 -3.72 -19.78
CA GLU A 612 -14.99 -4.53 -18.94
C GLU A 612 -16.47 -4.37 -19.36
N GLU A 613 -17.37 -5.14 -18.75
CA GLU A 613 -18.82 -5.03 -18.98
C GLU A 613 -19.37 -3.66 -18.51
N ILE A 614 -19.74 -2.79 -19.47
CA ILE A 614 -20.17 -1.41 -19.20
C ILE A 614 -21.67 -1.37 -18.84
N ASN A 615 -21.98 -1.05 -17.57
CA ASN A 615 -23.37 -0.91 -17.08
C ASN A 615 -24.11 0.34 -17.59
N THR A 616 -23.40 1.32 -18.17
CA THR A 616 -23.96 2.59 -18.64
C THR A 616 -24.11 2.63 -20.17
N ASN A 617 -25.18 3.29 -20.64
CA ASN A 617 -25.34 3.61 -22.07
C ASN A 617 -24.37 4.69 -22.58
N ILE A 618 -23.57 5.29 -21.68
CA ILE A 618 -22.52 6.26 -21.97
C ILE A 618 -21.21 5.48 -22.03
N VAL A 619 -20.59 5.51 -23.21
CA VAL A 619 -19.22 5.05 -23.49
C VAL A 619 -18.44 6.31 -23.90
N PRO A 620 -17.19 6.48 -23.43
CA PRO A 620 -16.43 7.70 -23.69
C PRO A 620 -16.07 7.82 -25.17
N GLY A 621 -15.90 9.06 -25.64
CA GLY A 621 -15.28 9.33 -26.94
C GLY A 621 -13.77 9.17 -26.83
N LEU A 622 -13.22 8.10 -27.39
CA LEU A 622 -11.79 7.79 -27.39
C LEU A 622 -11.29 7.76 -28.84
N ASP A 623 -10.60 8.82 -29.24
CA ASP A 623 -10.00 8.92 -30.58
C ASP A 623 -8.54 8.45 -30.55
N LEU A 624 -8.24 7.43 -31.35
CA LEU A 624 -6.94 6.77 -31.45
C LEU A 624 -6.38 6.99 -32.86
N SER A 625 -5.36 7.82 -33.01
CA SER A 625 -4.89 8.26 -34.35
C SER A 625 -3.39 8.02 -34.59
N GLY A 626 -3.02 7.39 -35.70
CA GLY A 626 -1.61 7.23 -36.09
C GLY A 626 -0.75 6.43 -35.10
N ILE A 627 -1.29 5.35 -34.51
CA ILE A 627 -0.56 4.49 -33.56
C ILE A 627 0.05 3.29 -34.30
N GLU A 628 1.33 2.99 -34.06
CA GLU A 628 2.00 1.76 -34.52
C GLU A 628 2.07 0.71 -33.41
N PHE A 629 1.35 -0.39 -33.58
CA PHE A 629 1.36 -1.56 -32.69
C PHE A 629 2.27 -2.65 -33.26
N THR A 630 3.48 -2.82 -32.70
CA THR A 630 4.45 -3.81 -33.19
C THR A 630 4.90 -4.79 -32.10
N ASN A 631 4.87 -6.10 -32.41
CA ASN A 631 5.33 -7.21 -31.55
C ASN A 631 4.62 -7.34 -30.18
N ASN A 632 3.41 -6.80 -30.00
CA ASN A 632 2.72 -6.89 -28.71
C ASN A 632 2.08 -8.27 -28.52
N ARG A 633 2.04 -8.77 -27.28
CA ARG A 633 1.50 -10.10 -26.97
C ARG A 633 0.63 -10.13 -25.73
N ALA A 634 -0.66 -10.43 -25.92
CA ALA A 634 -1.52 -10.88 -24.84
C ALA A 634 -1.32 -12.39 -24.61
N SER A 635 -1.27 -12.82 -23.35
CA SER A 635 -1.18 -14.24 -23.01
C SER A 635 -2.52 -14.98 -23.13
N ASN A 636 -3.64 -14.25 -23.17
CA ASN A 636 -4.99 -14.78 -23.35
C ASN A 636 -5.69 -14.17 -24.59
N TYR A 637 -6.69 -13.30 -24.43
CA TYR A 637 -7.51 -12.79 -25.54
C TYR A 637 -7.18 -11.33 -25.90
N GLY A 638 -7.25 -10.98 -27.19
CA GLY A 638 -7.09 -9.62 -27.68
C GLY A 638 -5.64 -9.13 -27.62
N GLY A 639 -4.86 -9.35 -28.68
CA GLY A 639 -3.43 -9.05 -28.71
C GLY A 639 -3.10 -7.56 -28.64
N VAL A 640 -4.04 -6.70 -29.04
CA VAL A 640 -4.00 -5.25 -28.82
C VAL A 640 -5.25 -4.77 -28.09
N PHE A 641 -6.43 -5.21 -28.53
CA PHE A 641 -7.74 -4.81 -28.01
C PHE A 641 -8.51 -6.01 -27.46
N TYR A 642 -9.05 -5.88 -26.25
CA TYR A 642 -9.97 -6.83 -25.62
C TYR A 642 -11.22 -6.11 -25.08
N SER A 643 -12.41 -6.61 -25.44
CA SER A 643 -13.69 -6.14 -24.89
C SER A 643 -14.61 -7.30 -24.50
N ASN A 644 -15.25 -7.18 -23.33
CA ASN A 644 -16.37 -8.04 -22.89
C ASN A 644 -17.68 -7.25 -22.66
N ALA A 645 -17.79 -6.06 -23.24
CA ALA A 645 -19.01 -5.26 -23.17
C ALA A 645 -20.07 -5.76 -24.17
N LYS A 646 -21.35 -5.70 -23.74
CA LYS A 646 -22.48 -6.39 -24.36
C LYS A 646 -23.81 -5.67 -24.03
N GLY A 647 -24.88 -5.95 -24.77
CA GLY A 647 -26.20 -5.39 -24.53
C GLY A 647 -26.41 -4.04 -25.23
N SER A 648 -26.64 -2.96 -24.48
CA SER A 648 -26.89 -1.62 -25.03
C SER A 648 -25.67 -0.69 -25.05
N SER A 649 -24.48 -1.20 -24.69
CA SER A 649 -23.22 -0.46 -24.61
C SER A 649 -22.71 -0.08 -26.01
N LYS A 650 -22.81 1.19 -26.40
CA LYS A 650 -22.37 1.64 -27.75
C LYS A 650 -20.85 1.89 -27.81
N ILE A 651 -20.08 0.91 -28.28
CA ILE A 651 -18.60 1.00 -28.36
C ILE A 651 -18.11 1.74 -29.61
N ASN A 652 -19.00 2.06 -30.55
CA ASN A 652 -18.69 2.77 -31.80
C ASN A 652 -18.10 4.19 -31.59
N SER A 653 -18.10 4.73 -30.37
CA SER A 653 -17.42 5.98 -30.00
C SER A 653 -15.90 5.85 -29.87
N ILE A 654 -15.35 4.64 -29.98
CA ILE A 654 -13.92 4.35 -30.02
C ILE A 654 -13.49 4.17 -31.48
N SER A 655 -12.70 5.11 -31.99
CA SER A 655 -12.23 5.14 -33.39
C SER A 655 -10.72 4.94 -33.51
N PHE A 656 -10.30 4.02 -34.38
CA PHE A 656 -8.91 3.86 -34.79
C PHE A 656 -8.72 4.48 -36.18
N ASN A 657 -7.94 5.57 -36.27
CA ASN A 657 -7.71 6.36 -37.48
C ASN A 657 -6.24 6.26 -37.92
N GLY A 658 -5.95 5.60 -39.04
CA GLY A 658 -4.59 5.49 -39.59
C GLY A 658 -3.57 4.76 -38.70
N CYS A 659 -4.03 3.81 -37.87
CA CYS A 659 -3.15 2.97 -37.06
C CYS A 659 -2.56 1.81 -37.88
N SER A 660 -1.45 1.21 -37.43
CA SER A 660 -0.83 0.03 -38.07
C SER A 660 -0.54 -1.08 -37.07
N PHE A 661 -0.62 -2.34 -37.54
CA PHE A 661 -0.54 -3.53 -36.68
C PHE A 661 0.46 -4.54 -37.28
N LYS A 662 1.58 -4.80 -36.60
CA LYS A 662 2.66 -5.67 -37.08
C LYS A 662 2.99 -6.74 -36.02
N ASN A 663 2.83 -8.01 -36.37
CA ASN A 663 3.27 -9.15 -35.53
C ASN A 663 2.71 -9.13 -34.08
N ASN A 664 1.48 -8.64 -33.88
CA ASN A 664 0.80 -8.74 -32.59
C ASN A 664 0.20 -10.14 -32.43
N THR A 665 0.13 -10.67 -31.20
CA THR A 665 -0.28 -12.07 -30.95
C THR A 665 -1.17 -12.24 -29.71
N ALA A 666 -2.09 -13.20 -29.78
CA ALA A 666 -2.92 -13.65 -28.66
C ALA A 666 -3.33 -15.13 -28.85
N LEU A 667 -3.94 -15.74 -27.82
CA LEU A 667 -4.58 -17.05 -27.98
C LEU A 667 -5.80 -16.94 -28.91
N LEU A 668 -6.61 -15.90 -28.74
CA LEU A 668 -7.73 -15.55 -29.63
C LEU A 668 -7.72 -14.04 -29.92
N GLY A 669 -7.84 -13.67 -31.19
CA GLY A 669 -7.84 -12.28 -31.65
C GLY A 669 -6.47 -11.62 -31.52
N ASN A 670 -5.53 -11.94 -32.41
CA ASN A 670 -4.17 -11.37 -32.47
C ASN A 670 -4.13 -9.84 -32.45
N ILE A 671 -5.20 -9.19 -32.94
CA ILE A 671 -5.38 -7.74 -32.87
C ILE A 671 -6.59 -7.41 -31.98
N VAL A 672 -7.77 -7.93 -32.31
CA VAL A 672 -9.05 -7.60 -31.64
C VAL A 672 -9.76 -8.85 -31.16
N TYR A 673 -10.17 -8.85 -29.89
CA TYR A 673 -11.23 -9.69 -29.35
C TYR A 673 -12.40 -8.82 -28.88
N ALA A 674 -13.62 -9.11 -29.33
CA ALA A 674 -14.85 -8.43 -28.90
C ALA A 674 -15.94 -9.44 -28.47
N PHE A 675 -17.01 -8.98 -27.82
CA PHE A 675 -18.13 -9.86 -27.48
C PHE A 675 -18.91 -10.28 -28.72
N ASP A 676 -19.32 -9.33 -29.56
CA ASP A 676 -20.02 -9.54 -30.83
C ASP A 676 -19.60 -8.46 -31.85
N ASN A 677 -20.07 -8.58 -33.10
CA ASN A 677 -19.79 -7.63 -34.18
C ASN A 677 -20.38 -6.21 -33.98
N ILE A 678 -21.35 -6.01 -33.06
CA ILE A 678 -21.91 -4.69 -32.72
C ILE A 678 -21.03 -3.99 -31.67
N HIS A 679 -20.43 -4.75 -30.76
CA HIS A 679 -19.55 -4.28 -29.68
C HIS A 679 -18.05 -4.31 -30.07
N LYS A 680 -17.73 -4.28 -31.37
CA LYS A 680 -16.36 -4.09 -31.87
C LYS A 680 -16.06 -2.59 -32.03
N PRO A 681 -14.78 -2.15 -31.89
CA PRO A 681 -14.41 -0.76 -32.13
C PRO A 681 -14.53 -0.41 -33.62
N ASN A 682 -14.56 0.90 -33.93
CA ASN A 682 -14.46 1.33 -35.32
C ASN A 682 -13.01 1.20 -35.81
N LEU A 683 -12.79 0.37 -36.83
CA LEU A 683 -11.49 0.02 -37.41
C LEU A 683 -11.35 0.52 -38.86
N ASP A 684 -12.34 1.26 -39.37
CA ASP A 684 -12.39 1.72 -40.75
C ASP A 684 -11.17 2.58 -41.09
N GLY A 685 -10.40 2.16 -42.09
CA GLY A 685 -9.16 2.83 -42.52
C GLY A 685 -7.90 2.48 -41.72
N SER A 686 -7.99 1.74 -40.61
CA SER A 686 -6.81 1.27 -39.84
C SER A 686 -6.50 -0.22 -40.02
N ILE A 687 -7.48 -1.04 -40.41
CA ILE A 687 -7.26 -2.45 -40.79
C ILE A 687 -8.03 -2.71 -42.07
N SER A 688 -7.36 -3.17 -43.13
CA SER A 688 -8.03 -3.48 -44.39
C SER A 688 -9.04 -4.63 -44.22
N MET A 689 -10.09 -4.67 -45.05
CA MET A 689 -11.03 -5.80 -45.07
C MET A 689 -10.33 -7.16 -45.25
N TYR A 690 -9.17 -7.18 -45.90
CA TYR A 690 -8.36 -8.38 -46.08
C TYR A 690 -7.66 -8.82 -44.79
N GLU A 691 -7.08 -7.89 -44.03
CA GLU A 691 -6.43 -8.16 -42.74
C GLU A 691 -7.45 -8.48 -41.63
N GLN A 692 -8.67 -7.93 -41.71
CA GLN A 692 -9.81 -8.32 -40.86
C GLN A 692 -10.26 -9.76 -41.15
N ALA A 693 -10.15 -10.22 -42.41
CA ALA A 693 -10.47 -11.58 -42.84
C ALA A 693 -9.32 -12.60 -42.66
N MET A 694 -8.15 -12.18 -42.16
CA MET A 694 -7.09 -13.12 -41.80
C MET A 694 -7.46 -13.89 -40.53
N ILE A 695 -7.24 -15.21 -40.57
CA ILE A 695 -7.57 -16.14 -39.50
C ILE A 695 -7.00 -15.65 -38.16
N ASN A 696 -7.87 -15.59 -37.13
CA ASN A 696 -7.54 -15.19 -35.76
C ASN A 696 -7.07 -13.73 -35.57
N ASN A 697 -7.12 -12.83 -36.56
CA ASN A 697 -6.75 -11.41 -36.35
C ASN A 697 -7.84 -10.64 -35.59
N VAL A 698 -9.07 -10.73 -36.08
CA VAL A 698 -10.28 -10.20 -35.45
C VAL A 698 -11.16 -11.39 -35.10
N VAL A 699 -11.53 -11.50 -33.82
CA VAL A 699 -12.33 -12.61 -33.29
C VAL A 699 -13.43 -12.06 -32.39
N THR A 700 -14.64 -12.63 -32.45
CA THR A 700 -15.68 -12.38 -31.43
C THR A 700 -15.77 -13.53 -30.43
N ASN A 701 -16.60 -13.40 -29.39
CA ASN A 701 -17.12 -14.59 -28.72
C ASN A 701 -17.83 -15.48 -29.79
N PRO A 702 -17.84 -16.81 -29.67
CA PRO A 702 -18.60 -17.65 -30.59
C PRO A 702 -20.06 -17.18 -30.67
N THR A 703 -20.63 -17.19 -31.88
CA THR A 703 -21.99 -16.67 -32.13
C THR A 703 -22.93 -17.69 -32.73
N HIS A 704 -22.40 -18.76 -33.34
CA HIS A 704 -23.20 -19.85 -33.91
C HIS A 704 -22.43 -21.18 -34.00
N LEU A 705 -23.18 -22.26 -34.22
CA LEU A 705 -22.67 -23.59 -34.50
C LEU A 705 -22.72 -23.91 -36.00
N LYS A 706 -21.83 -24.78 -36.47
CA LYS A 706 -21.85 -25.29 -37.85
C LYS A 706 -21.35 -26.74 -37.91
N PHE A 707 -21.97 -27.55 -38.77
CA PHE A 707 -21.49 -28.90 -39.08
C PHE A 707 -20.23 -28.84 -39.97
N ASP A 708 -19.20 -29.58 -39.60
CA ASP A 708 -17.97 -29.70 -40.40
C ASP A 708 -18.14 -30.72 -41.54
N ASN A 709 -18.93 -31.77 -41.33
CA ASN A 709 -19.01 -32.94 -42.21
C ASN A 709 -20.44 -33.33 -42.61
N TYR A 710 -21.42 -32.45 -42.42
CA TYR A 710 -22.81 -32.65 -42.84
C TYR A 710 -23.37 -31.40 -43.54
N ASN A 711 -24.02 -31.63 -44.68
CA ASN A 711 -24.72 -30.60 -45.43
C ASN A 711 -26.19 -30.59 -45.02
N GLN A 712 -26.70 -29.46 -44.53
CA GLN A 712 -28.10 -29.29 -44.07
C GLN A 712 -29.16 -29.62 -45.13
N LYS A 713 -28.79 -29.68 -46.42
CA LYS A 713 -29.67 -30.11 -47.51
C LYS A 713 -29.86 -31.63 -47.62
N ASN A 714 -29.07 -32.43 -46.90
CA ASN A 714 -29.12 -33.90 -46.97
C ASN A 714 -30.03 -34.46 -45.86
N THR A 715 -30.93 -35.38 -46.20
CA THR A 715 -31.75 -36.10 -45.21
C THR A 715 -31.14 -37.48 -44.93
N ILE A 716 -30.97 -37.84 -43.65
CA ILE A 716 -30.48 -39.16 -43.26
C ILE A 716 -31.68 -40.11 -43.16
N GLU A 717 -31.71 -41.16 -43.97
CA GLU A 717 -32.81 -42.13 -43.98
C GLU A 717 -32.47 -43.39 -43.17
N ILE A 718 -33.27 -43.72 -42.17
CA ILE A 718 -33.07 -44.87 -41.25
C ILE A 718 -34.39 -45.62 -40.98
N TYR A 719 -34.32 -46.85 -40.50
CA TYR A 719 -35.48 -47.58 -39.95
C TYR A 719 -35.53 -47.41 -38.42
N SER A 720 -36.73 -47.50 -37.83
CA SER A 720 -36.90 -47.36 -36.38
C SER A 720 -36.18 -48.49 -35.62
N GLY A 721 -35.16 -48.12 -34.83
CA GLY A 721 -34.27 -49.05 -34.14
C GLY A 721 -32.87 -49.18 -34.75
N ASP A 722 -32.59 -48.56 -35.89
CA ASP A 722 -31.24 -48.50 -36.46
C ASP A 722 -30.30 -47.61 -35.63
N ASN A 723 -29.00 -47.88 -35.73
CA ASN A 723 -27.94 -47.05 -35.17
C ASN A 723 -27.35 -46.13 -36.24
N ILE A 724 -27.29 -44.83 -35.95
CA ILE A 724 -26.51 -43.85 -36.70
C ILE A 724 -25.03 -44.07 -36.35
N ASN A 725 -24.36 -44.94 -37.12
CA ASN A 725 -22.95 -45.30 -36.91
C ASN A 725 -21.97 -44.23 -37.42
N SER A 726 -22.43 -43.30 -38.27
CA SER A 726 -21.63 -42.17 -38.76
C SER A 726 -21.28 -41.20 -37.63
N GLU A 727 -20.06 -40.69 -37.64
CA GLU A 727 -19.59 -39.66 -36.70
C GLU A 727 -19.81 -38.27 -37.28
N TYR A 728 -20.58 -37.44 -36.58
CA TYR A 728 -20.87 -36.06 -36.97
C TYR A 728 -20.10 -35.08 -36.08
N LEU A 729 -19.54 -34.06 -36.70
CA LEU A 729 -18.71 -33.04 -36.07
C LEU A 729 -19.38 -31.68 -36.19
N VAL A 730 -19.58 -31.02 -35.05
CA VAL A 730 -20.10 -29.65 -34.95
C VAL A 730 -19.03 -28.78 -34.31
N SER A 731 -18.64 -27.70 -34.97
CA SER A 731 -17.66 -26.74 -34.46
C SER A 731 -18.31 -25.39 -34.15
N LEU A 732 -17.70 -24.67 -33.20
CA LEU A 732 -18.08 -23.30 -32.88
C LEU A 732 -17.47 -22.32 -33.89
N TYR A 733 -18.25 -21.32 -34.28
CA TYR A 733 -17.86 -20.24 -35.19
C TYR A 733 -18.23 -18.87 -34.62
N ASP A 734 -17.45 -17.86 -34.98
CA ASP A 734 -17.65 -16.45 -34.62
C ASP A 734 -18.32 -15.66 -35.76
N ASP A 735 -18.55 -14.36 -35.57
CA ASP A 735 -19.20 -13.50 -36.58
C ASP A 735 -18.35 -13.31 -37.86
N PHE A 736 -17.04 -13.58 -37.81
CA PHE A 736 -16.11 -13.45 -38.92
C PHE A 736 -15.81 -14.80 -39.61
N GLY A 737 -16.43 -15.90 -39.15
CA GLY A 737 -16.25 -17.24 -39.69
C GLY A 737 -14.96 -17.95 -39.23
N ASN A 738 -14.28 -17.44 -38.20
CA ASN A 738 -13.19 -18.15 -37.54
C ASN A 738 -13.73 -19.41 -36.87
N LYS A 739 -13.08 -20.55 -37.14
CA LYS A 739 -13.34 -21.82 -36.46
C LYS A 739 -12.48 -21.90 -35.20
N PHE A 740 -13.09 -22.09 -34.03
CA PHE A 740 -12.31 -22.24 -32.79
C PHE A 740 -11.67 -23.63 -32.71
N GLN A 741 -10.33 -23.67 -32.69
CA GLN A 741 -9.53 -24.84 -32.37
C GLN A 741 -8.45 -24.42 -31.36
N ILE A 742 -8.40 -25.06 -30.19
CA ILE A 742 -7.39 -24.77 -29.16
C ILE A 742 -6.31 -25.84 -29.19
N ASP A 743 -5.10 -25.44 -29.56
CA ASP A 743 -3.91 -26.29 -29.43
C ASP A 743 -3.31 -26.16 -28.03
N SER A 744 -3.73 -27.03 -27.10
CA SER A 744 -2.84 -27.59 -26.06
C SER A 744 -3.55 -28.59 -25.14
N TYR A 745 -3.23 -29.87 -25.30
CA TYR A 745 -3.74 -30.96 -24.46
C TYR A 745 -3.27 -30.93 -22.99
N ASN A 746 -2.27 -30.11 -22.65
CA ASN A 746 -1.52 -30.25 -21.40
C ASN A 746 -2.16 -29.55 -20.17
N ASN A 747 -3.09 -28.60 -20.35
CA ASN A 747 -3.59 -27.72 -19.26
C ASN A 747 -5.12 -27.50 -19.26
N LEU A 748 -5.93 -28.36 -19.90
CA LEU A 748 -7.39 -28.25 -19.90
C LEU A 748 -7.98 -28.49 -18.49
N LYS A 749 -8.70 -27.50 -17.97
CA LYS A 749 -9.50 -27.61 -16.74
C LYS A 749 -10.94 -28.01 -17.07
N ILE A 750 -11.60 -28.70 -16.15
CA ILE A 750 -12.96 -29.22 -16.33
C ILE A 750 -13.97 -28.07 -16.56
N GLU A 751 -13.77 -26.91 -15.93
CA GLU A 751 -14.61 -25.71 -16.12
C GLU A 751 -14.59 -25.17 -17.56
N ASN A 752 -13.53 -25.43 -18.34
CA ASN A 752 -13.41 -24.98 -19.72
C ASN A 752 -14.13 -25.91 -20.72
N LEU A 753 -14.72 -27.02 -20.27
CA LEU A 753 -15.40 -27.97 -21.15
C LEU A 753 -16.82 -27.50 -21.52
N ILE A 754 -17.11 -27.61 -22.82
CA ILE A 754 -18.42 -27.35 -23.40
C ILE A 754 -19.20 -28.68 -23.37
N PHE A 755 -20.35 -28.69 -22.71
CA PHE A 755 -21.29 -29.81 -22.69
C PHE A 755 -22.46 -29.53 -23.63
N TYR A 756 -22.98 -30.58 -24.30
CA TYR A 756 -24.12 -30.50 -25.20
C TYR A 756 -25.12 -31.63 -24.97
N GLU A 757 -26.35 -31.41 -25.40
CA GLU A 757 -27.47 -32.36 -25.38
C GLU A 757 -28.07 -32.49 -26.79
N LEU A 758 -28.58 -33.68 -27.09
CA LEU A 758 -29.23 -34.05 -28.35
C LEU A 758 -30.72 -34.29 -28.13
N SER A 759 -31.55 -33.58 -28.87
CA SER A 759 -33.02 -33.65 -28.83
C SER A 759 -33.58 -33.95 -30.21
N ILE A 760 -34.64 -34.74 -30.31
CA ILE A 760 -35.31 -35.03 -31.60
C ILE A 760 -36.73 -34.48 -31.60
N TYR A 761 -37.07 -33.75 -32.66
CA TYR A 761 -38.36 -33.08 -32.87
C TYR A 761 -38.98 -33.51 -34.20
N GLY A 762 -40.30 -33.55 -34.28
CA GLY A 762 -41.05 -33.89 -35.51
C GLY A 762 -42.54 -34.04 -35.23
N ASP A 763 -43.33 -34.27 -36.27
CA ASP A 763 -44.81 -34.35 -36.20
C ASP A 763 -45.36 -35.61 -35.48
N SER A 764 -44.47 -36.45 -34.95
CA SER A 764 -44.80 -37.73 -34.32
C SER A 764 -43.81 -38.07 -33.20
N ASN A 765 -44.16 -39.04 -32.37
CA ASN A 765 -43.30 -39.45 -31.25
C ASN A 765 -42.02 -40.14 -31.76
N ALA A 766 -40.86 -39.56 -31.45
CA ALA A 766 -39.54 -40.17 -31.58
C ALA A 766 -38.72 -39.98 -30.31
N LYS A 767 -37.73 -40.86 -30.10
CA LYS A 767 -36.83 -40.84 -28.95
C LYS A 767 -35.45 -41.36 -29.32
N ILE A 768 -34.42 -40.69 -28.80
CA ILE A 768 -33.02 -41.11 -28.88
C ILE A 768 -32.72 -42.07 -27.72
N LEU A 769 -32.00 -43.16 -27.99
CA LEU A 769 -31.53 -44.12 -27.01
C LEU A 769 -30.00 -44.15 -26.99
N GLY A 770 -29.42 -44.13 -25.78
CA GLY A 770 -27.98 -44.03 -25.56
C GLY A 770 -27.56 -42.66 -25.00
N SER A 771 -26.27 -42.34 -25.15
CA SER A 771 -25.63 -41.12 -24.65
C SER A 771 -26.03 -39.89 -25.48
N HIS A 772 -27.21 -39.34 -25.19
CA HIS A 772 -27.74 -38.12 -25.82
C HIS A 772 -27.13 -36.83 -25.25
N SER A 773 -26.35 -36.90 -24.17
CA SER A 773 -25.56 -35.78 -23.65
C SER A 773 -24.09 -36.16 -23.53
N ASN A 774 -23.20 -35.24 -23.89
CA ASN A 774 -21.76 -35.45 -23.95
C ASN A 774 -21.00 -34.11 -23.91
N TYR A 775 -19.67 -34.11 -24.07
CA TYR A 775 -18.83 -32.91 -24.12
C TYR A 775 -18.10 -32.77 -25.45
N CYS A 776 -17.68 -31.54 -25.76
CA CYS A 776 -16.91 -31.18 -26.94
C CYS A 776 -15.41 -31.24 -26.63
N MET A 777 -14.61 -31.71 -27.57
CA MET A 777 -13.14 -31.78 -27.49
C MET A 777 -12.53 -30.76 -28.45
N ASN A 778 -11.57 -29.96 -27.99
CA ASN A 778 -10.95 -28.86 -28.75
C ASN A 778 -11.99 -27.92 -29.41
N ASN A 779 -13.10 -27.64 -28.73
CA ASN A 779 -14.26 -26.87 -29.24
C ASN A 779 -14.97 -27.48 -30.46
N THR A 780 -14.77 -28.77 -30.72
CA THR A 780 -15.54 -29.58 -31.68
C THR A 780 -16.37 -30.61 -30.91
N CYS A 781 -17.69 -30.59 -31.08
CA CYS A 781 -18.64 -31.50 -30.48
C CYS A 781 -18.87 -32.69 -31.42
N SER A 782 -18.57 -33.92 -30.98
CA SER A 782 -18.64 -35.13 -31.81
C SER A 782 -19.64 -36.15 -31.28
N PHE A 783 -20.57 -36.60 -32.13
CA PHE A 783 -21.53 -37.66 -31.79
C PHE A 783 -21.56 -38.79 -32.82
N LYS A 784 -21.75 -40.02 -32.33
CA LYS A 784 -21.87 -41.26 -33.11
C LYS A 784 -22.62 -42.33 -32.32
N ASN A 785 -23.00 -43.42 -33.00
CA ASN A 785 -23.67 -44.59 -32.43
C ASN A 785 -24.98 -44.26 -31.70
N LEU A 786 -25.75 -43.31 -32.24
CA LEU A 786 -27.06 -42.93 -31.70
C LEU A 786 -28.13 -43.88 -32.24
N GLN A 787 -28.86 -44.56 -31.35
CA GLN A 787 -30.03 -45.35 -31.76
C GLN A 787 -31.27 -44.45 -31.76
N VAL A 788 -31.97 -44.36 -32.88
CA VAL A 788 -33.17 -43.53 -33.02
C VAL A 788 -34.39 -44.43 -33.21
N VAL A 789 -35.42 -44.21 -32.40
CA VAL A 789 -36.66 -44.98 -32.43
C VAL A 789 -37.83 -44.00 -32.54
N GLY A 790 -38.61 -44.10 -33.62
CA GLY A 790 -39.68 -43.17 -33.94
C GLY A 790 -40.73 -43.82 -34.86
N ASN A 791 -41.89 -43.18 -34.98
CA ASN A 791 -42.83 -43.53 -36.04
C ASN A 791 -42.25 -43.13 -37.42
N PRO A 792 -42.75 -43.68 -38.54
CA PRO A 792 -42.37 -43.20 -39.87
C PRO A 792 -42.74 -41.72 -40.04
N GLY A 793 -41.85 -40.93 -40.66
CA GLY A 793 -42.00 -39.49 -40.80
C GLY A 793 -40.68 -38.74 -40.95
N ASP A 794 -40.78 -37.43 -41.13
CA ASP A 794 -39.63 -36.52 -41.19
C ASP A 794 -39.40 -35.86 -39.81
N TYR A 795 -38.14 -35.79 -39.39
CA TYR A 795 -37.69 -35.39 -38.06
C TYR A 795 -36.46 -34.49 -38.13
N SER A 796 -36.25 -33.71 -37.07
CA SER A 796 -35.10 -32.83 -36.88
C SER A 796 -34.37 -33.20 -35.59
N LEU A 797 -33.11 -33.64 -35.71
CA LEU A 797 -32.23 -33.92 -34.59
C LEU A 797 -31.41 -32.66 -34.28
N GLU A 798 -31.72 -32.00 -33.17
CA GLU A 798 -31.06 -30.80 -32.65
C GLU A 798 -29.93 -31.19 -31.68
N LEU A 799 -28.75 -30.60 -31.87
CA LEU A 799 -27.69 -30.49 -30.88
C LEU A 799 -27.77 -29.10 -30.24
N LYS A 800 -27.76 -29.02 -28.91
CA LYS A 800 -27.82 -27.78 -28.14
C LYS A 800 -26.75 -27.73 -27.05
N LEU A 801 -26.05 -26.61 -26.91
CA LEU A 801 -25.06 -26.43 -25.84
C LEU A 801 -25.77 -26.21 -24.48
N VAL A 802 -25.28 -26.93 -23.47
CA VAL A 802 -25.70 -26.83 -22.06
C VAL A 802 -24.75 -25.93 -21.27
N THR A 803 -23.44 -25.99 -21.57
CA THR A 803 -22.41 -25.08 -21.03
C THR A 803 -21.60 -24.48 -22.18
N PHE A 804 -20.90 -23.38 -21.90
CA PHE A 804 -20.10 -22.64 -22.89
C PHE A 804 -18.59 -22.71 -22.62
N GLY A 805 -18.17 -23.43 -21.57
CA GLY A 805 -16.76 -23.60 -21.21
C GLY A 805 -16.07 -22.26 -20.94
N GLN A 806 -14.98 -22.00 -21.66
CA GLN A 806 -14.20 -20.76 -21.57
C GLN A 806 -14.80 -19.54 -22.31
N PHE A 807 -15.98 -19.70 -22.92
CA PHE A 807 -16.66 -18.66 -23.70
C PHE A 807 -17.91 -18.14 -22.98
N GLU A 808 -18.32 -16.93 -23.30
CA GLU A 808 -19.59 -16.36 -22.84
C GLU A 808 -20.77 -17.01 -23.58
N LYS A 809 -21.96 -16.93 -22.97
CA LYS A 809 -23.20 -17.47 -23.55
C LYS A 809 -23.64 -16.66 -24.78
N PHE A 810 -23.94 -17.37 -25.88
CA PHE A 810 -24.50 -16.82 -27.12
C PHE A 810 -25.86 -17.42 -27.48
N GLU A 811 -26.60 -16.77 -28.38
CA GLU A 811 -28.00 -17.12 -28.70
C GLU A 811 -28.15 -18.33 -29.63
N ASN A 812 -27.41 -18.39 -30.74
CA ASN A 812 -27.50 -19.51 -31.71
C ASN A 812 -26.70 -20.75 -31.24
N ASN A 813 -26.95 -21.17 -30.00
CA ASN A 813 -26.24 -22.26 -29.34
C ASN A 813 -26.81 -23.66 -29.67
N ASN A 814 -27.65 -23.75 -30.70
CA ASN A 814 -28.24 -24.97 -31.22
C ASN A 814 -28.03 -25.09 -32.74
N ILE A 815 -28.04 -26.32 -33.24
CA ILE A 815 -28.04 -26.64 -34.67
C ILE A 815 -28.75 -27.97 -34.90
N ALA A 816 -29.49 -28.11 -36.00
CA ALA A 816 -30.25 -29.32 -36.28
C ALA A 816 -29.95 -29.95 -37.64
N MET A 817 -30.23 -31.26 -37.73
CA MET A 817 -30.07 -32.08 -38.94
C MET A 817 -31.33 -32.88 -39.27
N ASN A 818 -31.59 -33.08 -40.55
CA ASN A 818 -32.80 -33.73 -41.04
C ASN A 818 -32.67 -35.26 -41.06
N ILE A 819 -33.60 -35.95 -40.41
CA ILE A 819 -33.68 -37.41 -40.31
C ILE A 819 -35.05 -37.87 -40.82
N LYS A 820 -35.10 -38.91 -41.63
CA LYS A 820 -36.34 -39.53 -42.11
C LYS A 820 -36.41 -40.98 -41.66
N ILE A 821 -37.48 -41.33 -40.96
CA ILE A 821 -37.73 -42.69 -40.50
C ILE A 821 -38.63 -43.39 -41.53
N LYS A 822 -38.13 -44.51 -42.07
CA LYS A 822 -38.80 -45.34 -43.08
C LYS A 822 -39.78 -46.36 -42.46
N GLU A 823 -40.77 -46.77 -43.26
CA GLU A 823 -41.68 -47.88 -42.93
C GLU A 823 -40.95 -49.23 -42.91
N CYS A 824 -41.32 -50.12 -41.98
CA CYS A 824 -40.61 -51.39 -41.69
C CYS A 824 -41.19 -52.55 -42.50
N ASP A 825 -40.88 -52.58 -43.80
CA ASP A 825 -41.45 -53.55 -44.77
C ASP A 825 -40.46 -54.66 -45.20
N LYS A 826 -39.46 -54.97 -44.36
CA LYS A 826 -38.45 -56.01 -44.65
C LYS A 826 -38.90 -57.40 -44.20
N GLU A 827 -38.84 -58.38 -45.10
CA GLU A 827 -39.10 -59.79 -44.77
C GLU A 827 -38.19 -60.29 -43.63
N GLY A 828 -38.77 -61.06 -42.71
CA GLY A 828 -38.10 -61.60 -41.52
C GLY A 828 -37.97 -60.64 -40.32
N TYR A 829 -38.21 -59.34 -40.52
CA TYR A 829 -38.19 -58.34 -39.44
C TYR A 829 -39.60 -58.16 -38.84
N ILE A 830 -39.67 -58.07 -37.52
CA ILE A 830 -40.91 -57.84 -36.78
C ILE A 830 -40.89 -56.40 -36.24
N ASN A 831 -41.94 -55.63 -36.56
CA ASN A 831 -42.16 -54.27 -36.06
C ASN A 831 -42.86 -54.30 -34.68
N SER A 832 -42.11 -54.58 -33.60
CA SER A 832 -42.65 -54.70 -32.24
C SER A 832 -42.04 -53.70 -31.26
N TYR A 833 -42.73 -53.45 -30.15
CA TYR A 833 -42.12 -52.76 -29.02
C TYR A 833 -40.93 -53.57 -28.50
N ARG A 834 -39.76 -52.94 -28.40
CA ARG A 834 -38.51 -53.50 -27.86
C ARG A 834 -37.96 -52.52 -26.82
N ASN A 835 -37.22 -53.02 -25.83
CA ASN A 835 -36.56 -52.21 -24.80
C ASN A 835 -37.48 -51.30 -23.94
N GLY A 836 -38.79 -51.59 -23.86
CA GLY A 836 -39.71 -50.93 -22.92
C GLY A 836 -40.15 -49.51 -23.29
N ILE A 837 -40.11 -49.15 -24.58
CA ILE A 837 -40.46 -47.81 -25.08
C ILE A 837 -41.79 -47.91 -25.85
N ASN A 838 -42.68 -46.92 -25.70
CA ASN A 838 -43.99 -46.85 -26.39
C ASN A 838 -43.89 -46.52 -27.90
N ILE A 839 -42.80 -46.93 -28.55
CA ILE A 839 -42.52 -46.73 -29.98
C ILE A 839 -41.96 -48.07 -30.51
N LYS A 840 -42.39 -48.50 -31.70
CA LYS A 840 -42.04 -49.83 -32.25
C LYS A 840 -40.68 -49.83 -32.96
N SER A 841 -40.01 -50.98 -33.01
CA SER A 841 -38.69 -51.20 -33.63
C SER A 841 -38.65 -52.50 -34.45
N CYS A 842 -37.77 -52.58 -35.45
CA CYS A 842 -37.74 -53.61 -36.51
C CYS A 842 -36.61 -54.68 -36.29
N TYR A 843 -36.89 -55.99 -36.02
CA TYR A 843 -35.83 -57.03 -35.74
C TYR A 843 -36.26 -58.55 -35.80
N ILE A 844 -35.33 -59.52 -35.60
CA ILE A 844 -35.46 -61.00 -35.89
C ILE A 844 -35.30 -61.96 -34.64
N PRO A 845 -35.92 -63.19 -34.58
CA PRO A 845 -35.83 -64.16 -33.44
C PRO A 845 -35.50 -65.68 -33.67
N GLN A 846 -35.08 -66.42 -32.61
CA GLN A 846 -34.97 -67.91 -32.48
C GLN A 846 -35.49 -68.41 -31.09
N CYS A 847 -35.32 -69.67 -30.58
CA CYS A 847 -35.76 -70.09 -29.20
C CYS A 847 -35.50 -71.54 -28.69
N ASN A 848 -35.79 -71.82 -27.39
CA ASN A 848 -36.06 -73.18 -26.80
C ASN A 848 -37.01 -73.24 -25.54
N THR A 849 -36.51 -73.47 -24.31
CA THR A 849 -37.19 -74.21 -23.19
C THR A 849 -37.81 -73.38 -22.04
N CYS A 850 -39.04 -73.71 -21.60
CA CYS A 850 -39.94 -72.90 -20.72
C CYS A 850 -40.64 -73.71 -19.63
N ASN A 851 -40.93 -73.11 -18.45
CA ASN A 851 -42.09 -73.52 -17.62
C ASN A 851 -43.20 -72.45 -17.48
N LEU A 852 -42.86 -71.18 -17.17
CA LEU A 852 -43.86 -70.09 -17.00
C LEU A 852 -43.73 -68.92 -18.00
N GLY A 853 -42.77 -68.96 -18.90
CA GLY A 853 -42.57 -67.96 -19.96
C GLY A 853 -43.14 -68.39 -21.31
N LYS A 854 -43.16 -67.47 -22.29
CA LYS A 854 -43.33 -67.81 -23.72
C LYS A 854 -42.00 -67.73 -24.47
N CYS A 855 -41.85 -68.60 -25.46
CA CYS A 855 -40.69 -68.65 -26.35
C CYS A 855 -40.95 -67.67 -27.52
N ILE A 856 -40.06 -66.68 -27.71
CA ILE A 856 -40.26 -65.54 -28.64
C ILE A 856 -38.95 -65.01 -29.31
N ASN A 857 -37.75 -65.26 -28.76
CA ASN A 857 -36.42 -64.89 -29.33
C ASN A 857 -35.30 -65.66 -28.59
N ASP A 858 -34.06 -65.78 -29.09
CA ASP A 858 -33.20 -66.95 -28.82
C ASP A 858 -32.94 -67.28 -27.34
N ASN A 859 -33.21 -68.55 -27.00
CA ASN A 859 -33.37 -69.08 -25.64
C ASN A 859 -34.14 -68.20 -24.63
N LEU A 860 -35.06 -67.33 -25.09
CA LEU A 860 -36.29 -67.10 -24.33
C LEU A 860 -36.88 -68.47 -24.06
N CYS A 861 -37.01 -68.73 -22.79
CA CYS A 861 -38.36 -68.57 -22.31
C CYS A 861 -38.49 -67.28 -21.53
N ASN A 862 -39.49 -66.50 -21.94
CA ASN A 862 -39.63 -65.13 -21.52
C ASN A 862 -40.16 -65.08 -20.09
N CYS A 863 -39.24 -65.16 -19.15
CA CYS A 863 -39.49 -64.88 -17.75
C CYS A 863 -39.65 -63.38 -17.47
N ALA A 864 -39.38 -62.46 -18.42
CA ALA A 864 -39.32 -61.02 -18.15
C ALA A 864 -40.69 -60.33 -17.93
N ASN A 865 -41.80 -60.97 -18.34
CA ASN A 865 -43.14 -60.58 -17.92
C ASN A 865 -43.58 -61.26 -16.60
N THR A 866 -42.71 -62.07 -16.01
CA THR A 866 -42.80 -62.49 -14.61
C THR A 866 -41.72 -61.77 -13.82
N LYS A 867 -41.85 -61.70 -12.50
CA LYS A 867 -40.85 -61.04 -11.65
C LYS A 867 -39.73 -62.01 -11.19
N PHE A 868 -39.52 -63.07 -11.98
CA PHE A 868 -38.72 -64.23 -11.65
C PHE A 868 -37.68 -64.56 -12.74
N THR A 869 -36.67 -65.35 -12.36
CA THR A 869 -35.43 -65.68 -13.09
C THR A 869 -35.21 -67.21 -13.11
N GLY A 870 -34.12 -67.66 -13.73
CA GLY A 870 -33.78 -69.07 -13.90
C GLY A 870 -34.34 -69.64 -15.20
N LEU A 871 -33.77 -70.76 -15.66
CA LEU A 871 -34.07 -71.42 -16.94
C LEU A 871 -35.55 -71.84 -17.10
N THR A 872 -36.32 -71.83 -16.02
CA THR A 872 -37.74 -72.19 -15.96
C THR A 872 -38.66 -71.07 -15.45
N CYS A 873 -38.13 -69.88 -15.14
CA CYS A 873 -38.87 -68.75 -14.55
C CYS A 873 -39.39 -69.02 -13.12
N SER A 874 -38.52 -69.31 -12.15
CA SER A 874 -38.90 -69.73 -10.78
C SER A 874 -38.06 -69.15 -9.63
N GLU A 875 -36.98 -68.41 -9.90
CA GLU A 875 -36.09 -67.79 -8.89
C GLU A 875 -36.34 -66.27 -8.80
N ARG A 876 -35.84 -65.54 -7.79
CA ARG A 876 -35.99 -64.07 -7.73
C ARG A 876 -34.69 -63.33 -8.07
N TYR A 877 -34.81 -62.16 -8.70
CA TYR A 877 -33.64 -61.33 -9.04
C TYR A 877 -33.07 -60.67 -7.79
N LYS A 878 -31.75 -60.67 -7.62
CA LYS A 878 -31.08 -59.91 -6.55
C LYS A 878 -30.81 -58.47 -6.98
N GLN A 879 -30.97 -57.53 -6.05
CA GLN A 879 -30.81 -56.11 -6.33
C GLN A 879 -29.33 -55.74 -6.55
N LYS A 880 -28.93 -55.53 -7.80
CA LYS A 880 -27.56 -55.08 -8.14
C LYS A 880 -27.28 -53.66 -7.64
N ARG A 881 -26.15 -53.47 -6.94
CA ARG A 881 -25.53 -52.17 -6.58
C ARG A 881 -24.23 -51.94 -7.37
N PRO A 882 -23.91 -50.70 -7.78
CA PRO A 882 -22.66 -50.38 -8.49
C PRO A 882 -21.44 -50.36 -7.55
N ILE A 883 -20.73 -51.49 -7.49
CA ILE A 883 -19.51 -51.72 -6.67
C ILE A 883 -18.47 -50.59 -6.78
N ILE A 884 -18.33 -49.96 -7.95
CA ILE A 884 -17.38 -48.85 -8.17
C ILE A 884 -17.67 -47.66 -7.24
N ILE A 885 -18.94 -47.31 -7.03
CA ILE A 885 -19.34 -46.19 -6.16
C ILE A 885 -19.08 -46.54 -4.69
N ASP A 886 -19.37 -47.78 -4.29
CA ASP A 886 -19.12 -48.30 -2.94
C ASP A 886 -17.61 -48.27 -2.59
N ILE A 887 -16.74 -48.63 -3.54
CA ILE A 887 -15.28 -48.52 -3.39
C ILE A 887 -14.84 -47.05 -3.22
N ILE A 888 -15.35 -46.14 -4.05
CA ILE A 888 -15.01 -44.71 -3.98
C ILE A 888 -15.42 -44.10 -2.63
N ILE A 889 -16.64 -44.36 -2.17
CA ILE A 889 -17.14 -43.89 -0.86
C ILE A 889 -16.25 -44.43 0.28
N SER A 890 -15.86 -45.70 0.22
CA SER A 890 -14.97 -46.32 1.22
C SER A 890 -13.59 -45.66 1.26
N LEU A 891 -12.98 -45.42 0.11
CA LEU A 891 -11.66 -44.76 0.00
C LEU A 891 -11.70 -43.34 0.58
N ILE A 892 -12.75 -42.57 0.29
CA ILE A 892 -12.93 -41.22 0.85
C ILE A 892 -13.11 -41.28 2.38
N ALA A 893 -13.87 -42.25 2.90
CA ALA A 893 -14.05 -42.42 4.34
C ALA A 893 -12.72 -42.76 5.06
N TYR A 894 -11.89 -43.66 4.52
CA TYR A 894 -10.56 -43.97 5.09
C TYR A 894 -9.60 -42.77 5.05
N LEU A 895 -9.63 -41.98 3.98
CA LEU A 895 -8.86 -40.75 3.87
C LEU A 895 -9.27 -39.73 4.94
N LEU A 896 -10.57 -39.51 5.13
CA LEU A 896 -11.09 -38.57 6.12
C LEU A 896 -10.87 -39.03 7.57
N ILE A 897 -10.90 -40.33 7.86
CA ILE A 897 -10.47 -40.89 9.16
C ILE A 897 -9.00 -40.53 9.43
N SER A 898 -8.12 -40.74 8.45
CA SER A 898 -6.69 -40.44 8.55
C SER A 898 -6.44 -38.95 8.81
N ILE A 899 -7.11 -38.06 8.05
CA ILE A 899 -7.07 -36.61 8.25
C ILE A 899 -7.56 -36.22 9.66
N THR A 900 -8.64 -36.84 10.14
CA THR A 900 -9.23 -36.53 11.46
C THR A 900 -8.30 -36.92 12.60
N ILE A 901 -7.57 -38.04 12.48
CA ILE A 901 -6.53 -38.45 13.45
C ILE A 901 -5.38 -37.42 13.47
N ILE A 902 -4.90 -36.99 12.30
CA ILE A 902 -3.85 -35.96 12.16
C ILE A 902 -4.29 -34.63 12.79
N VAL A 903 -5.52 -34.16 12.49
CA VAL A 903 -6.09 -32.94 13.08
C VAL A 903 -6.24 -33.07 14.60
N THR A 904 -6.59 -34.26 15.11
CA THR A 904 -6.64 -34.54 16.55
C THR A 904 -5.26 -34.40 17.20
N MET A 905 -4.21 -34.97 16.60
CA MET A 905 -2.83 -34.79 17.09
C MET A 905 -2.42 -33.31 17.12
N PHE A 906 -2.69 -32.54 16.06
CA PHE A 906 -2.40 -31.10 16.03
C PHE A 906 -3.17 -30.32 17.09
N ALA A 907 -4.45 -30.65 17.33
CA ALA A 907 -5.25 -30.02 18.37
C ALA A 907 -4.66 -30.26 19.77
N PHE A 908 -4.18 -31.49 20.05
CA PHE A 908 -3.47 -31.80 21.30
C PHE A 908 -2.14 -31.05 21.43
N PHE A 909 -1.33 -30.98 20.36
CA PHE A 909 -0.05 -30.28 20.36
C PHE A 909 -0.21 -28.77 20.63
N PHE A 910 -1.16 -28.12 19.96
CA PHE A 910 -1.44 -26.68 20.13
C PHE A 910 -2.47 -26.36 21.23
N LYS A 911 -2.82 -27.32 22.11
CA LYS A 911 -3.79 -27.16 23.22
C LYS A 911 -3.59 -25.88 24.05
N ASN A 912 -2.34 -25.50 24.30
CA ASN A 912 -1.99 -24.40 25.18
C ASN A 912 -2.02 -23.02 24.48
N GLU A 913 -2.06 -22.98 23.15
CA GLU A 913 -2.14 -21.72 22.39
C GLU A 913 -3.48 -21.01 22.59
N GLU A 914 -3.43 -19.69 22.70
CA GLU A 914 -4.59 -18.85 23.02
C GLU A 914 -5.77 -19.05 22.04
N ILE A 915 -5.47 -19.29 20.77
CA ILE A 915 -6.47 -19.52 19.70
C ILE A 915 -7.23 -20.83 19.95
N VAL A 916 -6.54 -21.91 20.35
CA VAL A 916 -7.16 -23.22 20.64
C VAL A 916 -7.86 -23.21 22.00
N LYS A 917 -7.24 -22.54 22.99
CA LYS A 917 -7.77 -22.39 24.35
C LYS A 917 -9.07 -21.58 24.36
N ALA A 918 -9.14 -20.46 23.65
CA ALA A 918 -10.36 -19.65 23.49
C ALA A 918 -11.50 -20.44 22.82
N ALA A 919 -11.16 -21.31 21.86
CA ALA A 919 -12.12 -22.16 21.16
C ALA A 919 -12.76 -23.29 22.00
N SER A 920 -12.39 -23.41 23.29
CA SER A 920 -12.83 -24.46 24.22
C SER A 920 -12.43 -25.86 23.76
N PHE A 921 -11.13 -26.17 23.89
CA PHE A 921 -10.45 -27.42 23.51
C PHE A 921 -11.29 -28.71 23.70
N ASP A 922 -11.92 -28.91 24.86
CA ASP A 922 -12.63 -30.16 25.18
C ASP A 922 -13.78 -30.43 24.19
N PHE A 923 -14.51 -29.39 23.76
CA PHE A 923 -15.57 -29.52 22.77
C PHE A 923 -15.04 -29.75 21.34
N LEU A 924 -13.82 -29.31 21.04
CA LEU A 924 -13.18 -29.63 19.77
C LEU A 924 -12.85 -31.14 19.71
N ILE A 925 -12.28 -31.70 20.78
CA ILE A 925 -12.01 -33.15 20.84
C ILE A 925 -13.32 -33.97 20.76
N LEU A 926 -14.39 -33.55 21.44
CA LEU A 926 -15.70 -34.22 21.32
C LEU A 926 -16.25 -34.20 19.89
N ILE A 927 -16.14 -33.07 19.17
CA ILE A 927 -16.55 -32.98 17.76
C ILE A 927 -15.72 -33.92 16.88
N LEU A 928 -14.40 -34.00 17.07
CA LEU A 928 -13.52 -34.91 16.30
C LEU A 928 -13.87 -36.39 16.56
N ILE A 929 -14.20 -36.76 17.79
CA ILE A 929 -14.71 -38.11 18.11
C ILE A 929 -16.02 -38.38 17.37
N GLY A 930 -16.97 -37.44 17.36
CA GLY A 930 -18.22 -37.57 16.63
C GLY A 930 -18.02 -37.74 15.11
N LEU A 931 -17.06 -37.02 14.52
CA LEU A 931 -16.70 -37.15 13.11
C LEU A 931 -16.09 -38.53 12.80
N LEU A 932 -15.22 -39.06 13.66
CA LEU A 932 -14.72 -40.43 13.51
C LEU A 932 -15.86 -41.46 13.51
N LEU A 933 -16.84 -41.32 14.42
CA LEU A 933 -18.02 -42.21 14.44
C LEU A 933 -18.86 -42.09 13.16
N ASN A 934 -19.02 -40.88 12.60
CA ASN A 934 -19.70 -40.67 11.32
C ASN A 934 -18.97 -41.38 10.15
N TYR A 935 -17.64 -41.35 10.12
CA TYR A 935 -16.89 -42.05 9.06
C TYR A 935 -16.95 -43.58 9.22
N VAL A 936 -16.92 -44.10 10.44
CA VAL A 936 -17.18 -45.54 10.68
C VAL A 936 -18.62 -45.92 10.33
N TYR A 937 -19.60 -45.05 10.59
CA TYR A 937 -20.99 -45.25 10.15
C TYR A 937 -21.09 -45.42 8.62
N VAL A 938 -20.42 -44.58 7.84
CA VAL A 938 -20.36 -44.72 6.38
C VAL A 938 -19.71 -46.05 5.95
N LEU A 939 -18.66 -46.51 6.64
CA LEU A 939 -18.04 -47.81 6.35
C LEU A 939 -18.95 -49.01 6.69
N VAL A 940 -19.81 -48.91 7.70
CA VAL A 940 -20.84 -49.94 8.00
C VAL A 940 -21.96 -49.88 6.96
N LEU A 941 -22.37 -48.68 6.54
CA LEU A 941 -23.37 -48.45 5.51
C LEU A 941 -22.98 -49.13 4.18
N VAL A 942 -21.72 -49.06 3.76
CA VAL A 942 -21.22 -49.60 2.46
C VAL A 942 -21.25 -51.13 2.34
N LYS A 943 -21.54 -51.87 3.41
CA LYS A 943 -21.64 -53.33 3.35
C LYS A 943 -22.82 -53.81 2.49
N GLU A 944 -22.54 -54.61 1.46
CA GLU A 944 -23.56 -55.26 0.61
C GLU A 944 -24.51 -56.17 1.42
N LYS A 945 -24.00 -56.78 2.50
CA LYS A 945 -24.76 -57.63 3.43
C LYS A 945 -24.57 -57.12 4.85
N TYR A 946 -25.66 -56.67 5.47
CA TYR A 946 -25.69 -56.39 6.91
C TYR A 946 -25.79 -57.68 7.72
N SER A 947 -25.05 -57.76 8.82
CA SER A 947 -25.38 -58.64 9.94
C SER A 947 -26.28 -57.91 10.95
N ASN A 948 -26.88 -58.65 11.88
CA ASN A 948 -27.64 -58.05 12.99
C ASN A 948 -26.77 -57.07 13.82
N LEU A 949 -25.47 -57.35 13.95
CA LEU A 949 -24.52 -56.46 14.60
C LEU A 949 -24.29 -55.18 13.79
N ASP A 950 -24.24 -55.26 12.45
CA ASP A 950 -24.11 -54.07 11.59
C ASP A 950 -25.35 -53.18 11.66
N CYS A 951 -26.55 -53.76 11.76
CA CYS A 951 -27.79 -53.00 11.95
C CYS A 951 -27.81 -52.25 13.29
N PHE A 952 -27.36 -52.90 14.37
CA PHE A 952 -27.17 -52.28 15.67
C PHE A 952 -26.12 -51.16 15.63
N LEU A 953 -24.93 -51.43 15.09
CA LEU A 953 -23.84 -50.45 14.96
C LEU A 953 -24.26 -49.25 14.11
N SER A 954 -24.98 -49.46 13.01
CA SER A 954 -25.48 -48.38 12.15
C SER A 954 -26.35 -47.38 12.93
N PHE A 955 -27.22 -47.87 13.82
CA PHE A 955 -28.08 -47.02 14.64
C PHE A 955 -27.29 -46.27 15.72
N VAL A 956 -26.38 -46.96 16.40
CA VAL A 956 -25.57 -46.37 17.48
C VAL A 956 -24.60 -45.32 16.94
N LEU A 957 -23.84 -45.64 15.90
CA LEU A 957 -22.81 -44.76 15.35
C LEU A 957 -23.40 -43.44 14.82
N ASN A 958 -24.53 -43.48 14.12
CA ASN A 958 -25.21 -42.29 13.60
C ASN A 958 -25.70 -41.37 14.74
N ASN A 959 -26.43 -41.91 15.73
CA ASN A 959 -26.96 -41.11 16.83
C ASN A 959 -25.87 -40.60 17.78
N CYS A 960 -24.84 -41.39 18.08
CA CYS A 960 -23.72 -40.95 18.90
C CYS A 960 -22.86 -39.92 18.16
N GLY A 961 -22.57 -40.13 16.87
CA GLY A 961 -21.86 -39.17 16.01
C GLY A 961 -22.58 -37.81 15.98
N PHE A 962 -23.89 -37.82 15.72
CA PHE A 962 -24.74 -36.63 15.81
C PHE A 962 -24.65 -35.94 17.18
N SER A 963 -24.79 -36.71 18.28
CA SER A 963 -24.76 -36.19 19.66
C SER A 963 -23.44 -35.49 19.99
N PHE A 964 -22.32 -36.10 19.61
CA PHE A 964 -20.99 -35.55 19.85
C PHE A 964 -20.71 -34.31 19.00
N VAL A 965 -21.08 -34.30 17.71
CA VAL A 965 -20.88 -33.13 16.83
C VAL A 965 -21.83 -31.99 17.21
N PHE A 966 -23.14 -32.19 17.08
CA PHE A 966 -24.12 -31.11 17.19
C PHE A 966 -24.43 -30.73 18.64
N GLY A 967 -24.41 -31.68 19.57
CA GLY A 967 -24.49 -31.36 21.01
C GLY A 967 -23.36 -30.43 21.45
N SER A 968 -22.13 -30.67 20.99
CA SER A 968 -20.97 -29.81 21.28
C SER A 968 -21.06 -28.44 20.58
N ILE A 969 -21.46 -28.40 19.31
CA ILE A 969 -21.66 -27.15 18.56
C ILE A 969 -22.73 -26.28 19.25
N ILE A 970 -23.86 -26.87 19.64
CA ILE A 970 -24.97 -26.14 20.28
C ILE A 970 -24.61 -25.67 21.68
N THR A 971 -23.90 -26.49 22.47
CA THR A 971 -23.39 -26.05 23.77
C THR A 971 -22.45 -24.83 23.62
N LYS A 972 -21.65 -24.79 22.54
CA LYS A 972 -20.80 -23.64 22.21
C LYS A 972 -21.61 -22.42 21.73
N THR A 973 -22.56 -22.57 20.79
CA THR A 973 -23.34 -21.43 20.29
C THR A 973 -24.24 -20.85 21.37
N TYR A 974 -24.89 -21.69 22.18
CA TYR A 974 -25.67 -21.27 23.35
C TYR A 974 -24.82 -20.50 24.36
N ARG A 975 -23.61 -20.98 24.69
CA ARG A 975 -22.71 -20.27 25.62
C ARG A 975 -22.33 -18.89 25.10
N ILE A 976 -22.03 -18.75 23.81
CA ILE A 976 -21.72 -17.45 23.19
C ILE A 976 -22.97 -16.57 23.22
N TYR A 977 -24.12 -17.10 22.80
CA TYR A 977 -25.41 -16.39 22.83
C TYR A 977 -25.75 -15.87 24.22
N TYR A 978 -25.63 -16.70 25.26
CA TYR A 978 -25.87 -16.33 26.66
C TYR A 978 -24.96 -15.18 27.13
N ILE A 979 -23.65 -15.26 26.85
CA ILE A 979 -22.66 -14.23 27.24
C ILE A 979 -22.96 -12.86 26.62
N PHE A 980 -23.53 -12.82 25.41
CA PHE A 980 -23.78 -11.57 24.69
C PHE A 980 -25.23 -11.07 24.74
N SER A 981 -26.19 -11.90 25.18
CA SER A 981 -27.62 -11.56 25.18
C SER A 981 -28.19 -11.24 26.55
N ILE A 982 -27.47 -11.59 27.63
CA ILE A 982 -27.89 -11.32 29.01
C ILE A 982 -26.97 -10.26 29.59
N ASP A 983 -27.59 -9.20 30.12
CA ASP A 983 -26.92 -8.07 30.76
C ASP A 983 -26.00 -8.54 31.90
N LYS A 984 -24.91 -7.79 32.17
CA LYS A 984 -23.77 -8.18 33.04
C LYS A 984 -24.12 -8.32 34.54
N LYS A 985 -25.04 -9.19 34.92
CA LYS A 985 -25.49 -9.42 36.30
C LYS A 985 -25.75 -10.90 36.63
N MET A 986 -24.76 -11.77 36.43
CA MET A 986 -24.63 -12.99 37.25
C MET A 986 -23.23 -13.60 37.14
N ASP A 987 -22.39 -13.39 38.16
CA ASP A 987 -21.10 -14.07 38.31
C ASP A 987 -21.31 -15.46 38.95
N ILE A 988 -22.01 -16.35 38.21
CA ILE A 988 -22.17 -17.74 38.63
C ILE A 988 -20.93 -18.51 38.15
N ARG A 989 -20.12 -18.99 39.10
CA ARG A 989 -19.15 -20.06 38.85
C ARG A 989 -19.88 -21.36 38.53
N VAL A 990 -20.26 -21.54 37.26
CA VAL A 990 -20.89 -22.76 36.76
C VAL A 990 -19.91 -23.93 36.95
N ASN A 991 -20.35 -24.95 37.69
CA ASN A 991 -19.56 -26.14 37.97
C ASN A 991 -19.13 -26.85 36.67
N ASN A 992 -17.88 -27.30 36.58
CA ASN A 992 -17.29 -27.89 35.36
C ASN A 992 -18.06 -29.11 34.83
N ILE A 993 -18.84 -29.80 35.65
CA ILE A 993 -19.70 -30.92 35.22
C ILE A 993 -20.91 -30.43 34.41
N ILE A 994 -21.51 -29.29 34.80
CA ILE A 994 -22.69 -28.71 34.14
C ILE A 994 -22.37 -28.35 32.68
N LYS A 995 -21.12 -27.96 32.39
CA LYS A 995 -20.60 -27.69 31.04
C LYS A 995 -20.85 -28.82 30.04
N TYR A 996 -20.79 -30.08 30.47
CA TYR A 996 -20.98 -31.24 29.58
C TYR A 996 -22.39 -31.85 29.66
N SER A 997 -23.24 -31.36 30.57
CA SER A 997 -24.56 -31.91 30.88
C SER A 997 -25.45 -32.06 29.64
N PHE A 998 -25.42 -31.09 28.72
CA PHE A 998 -26.24 -31.13 27.50
C PHE A 998 -25.80 -32.26 26.54
N VAL A 999 -24.49 -32.41 26.29
CA VAL A 999 -23.95 -33.47 25.42
C VAL A 999 -24.18 -34.85 26.05
N LEU A 1000 -23.97 -34.97 27.37
CA LEU A 1000 -24.24 -36.20 28.12
C LEU A 1000 -25.73 -36.54 28.14
N GLY A 1001 -26.62 -35.55 28.26
CA GLY A 1001 -28.06 -35.73 28.21
C GLY A 1001 -28.55 -36.27 26.86
N LEU A 1002 -28.00 -35.77 25.75
CA LEU A 1002 -28.27 -36.30 24.41
C LEU A 1002 -27.77 -37.75 24.27
N LEU A 1003 -26.54 -38.03 24.67
CA LEU A 1003 -25.98 -39.39 24.64
C LEU A 1003 -26.80 -40.36 25.52
N LEU A 1004 -27.22 -39.94 26.71
CA LEU A 1004 -28.09 -40.71 27.59
C LEU A 1004 -29.43 -40.98 26.92
N PHE A 1005 -30.07 -39.99 26.31
CA PHE A 1005 -31.32 -40.18 25.57
C PHE A 1005 -31.17 -41.20 24.44
N HIS A 1006 -30.18 -41.05 23.56
CA HIS A 1006 -29.98 -41.98 22.44
C HIS A 1006 -29.55 -43.39 22.91
N SER A 1007 -28.81 -43.50 24.01
CA SER A 1007 -28.48 -44.80 24.63
C SER A 1007 -29.71 -45.49 25.21
N LEU A 1008 -30.63 -44.73 25.82
CA LEU A 1008 -31.91 -45.23 26.31
C LEU A 1008 -32.82 -45.69 25.17
N MET A 1009 -32.90 -44.91 24.09
CA MET A 1009 -33.62 -45.31 22.87
C MET A 1009 -33.03 -46.58 22.25
N THR A 1010 -31.70 -46.68 22.22
CA THR A 1010 -30.99 -47.89 21.78
C THR A 1010 -31.33 -49.09 22.67
N LEU A 1011 -31.31 -48.93 24.00
CA LEU A 1011 -31.67 -49.98 24.96
C LEU A 1011 -33.10 -50.47 24.78
N ILE A 1012 -34.07 -49.57 24.60
CA ILE A 1012 -35.47 -49.91 24.30
C ILE A 1012 -35.57 -50.66 22.96
N GLN A 1013 -34.75 -50.32 21.97
CA GLN A 1013 -34.74 -51.01 20.68
C GLN A 1013 -34.07 -52.39 20.73
N ILE A 1014 -33.08 -52.61 21.61
CA ILE A 1014 -32.55 -53.94 21.93
C ILE A 1014 -33.64 -54.79 22.60
N LEU A 1015 -34.30 -54.26 23.64
CA LEU A 1015 -35.35 -54.96 24.39
C LEU A 1015 -36.58 -55.32 23.54
N THR A 1016 -36.86 -54.55 22.49
CA THR A 1016 -37.94 -54.85 21.53
C THR A 1016 -37.50 -55.77 20.38
N SER A 1017 -36.28 -56.34 20.43
CA SER A 1017 -35.77 -57.39 19.54
C SER A 1017 -35.76 -57.06 18.04
N LYS A 1018 -35.60 -55.77 17.69
CA LYS A 1018 -35.65 -55.27 16.30
C LYS A 1018 -34.34 -54.57 15.87
N PHE A 1019 -33.28 -55.38 15.81
CA PHE A 1019 -32.03 -55.10 15.09
C PHE A 1019 -31.67 -56.29 14.19
N THR A 1020 -32.63 -56.74 13.39
CA THR A 1020 -32.49 -57.88 12.48
C THR A 1020 -32.19 -57.40 11.06
N SER A 1021 -31.20 -58.01 10.43
CA SER A 1021 -31.07 -57.92 8.97
C SER A 1021 -32.17 -58.79 8.35
N ILE A 1022 -32.96 -58.19 7.47
CA ILE A 1022 -34.01 -58.89 6.70
C ILE A 1022 -33.71 -58.78 5.20
N ILE A 1023 -34.17 -59.77 4.45
CA ILE A 1023 -34.23 -59.69 2.99
C ILE A 1023 -35.55 -58.99 2.67
N ALA A 1024 -35.45 -57.72 2.28
CA ALA A 1024 -36.56 -56.94 1.77
C ALA A 1024 -36.66 -57.06 0.25
N ILE A 1025 -37.79 -56.64 -0.29
CA ILE A 1025 -38.15 -56.76 -1.69
C ILE A 1025 -38.38 -55.33 -2.20
N ASP A 1026 -37.69 -54.92 -3.27
CA ASP A 1026 -37.89 -53.59 -3.86
C ASP A 1026 -39.11 -53.55 -4.81
N ALA A 1027 -39.42 -52.36 -5.35
CA ALA A 1027 -40.57 -52.16 -6.23
C ALA A 1027 -40.54 -53.03 -7.51
N ASP A 1028 -39.37 -53.54 -7.91
CA ASP A 1028 -39.18 -54.44 -9.05
C ASP A 1028 -39.24 -55.94 -8.65
N GLU A 1029 -39.66 -56.24 -7.41
CA GLU A 1029 -39.56 -57.54 -6.73
C GLU A 1029 -38.15 -58.12 -6.59
N LYS A 1030 -37.11 -57.26 -6.54
CA LYS A 1030 -35.73 -57.71 -6.35
C LYS A 1030 -35.37 -57.79 -4.87
N GLU A 1031 -34.69 -58.87 -4.49
CA GLU A 1031 -34.25 -59.11 -3.12
C GLU A 1031 -33.04 -58.26 -2.75
N TYR A 1032 -33.09 -57.57 -1.60
CA TYR A 1032 -31.99 -56.78 -1.03
C TYR A 1032 -31.95 -56.87 0.50
N ASN A 1033 -30.75 -56.83 1.08
CA ASN A 1033 -30.59 -56.82 2.53
C ASN A 1033 -30.83 -55.41 3.10
N THR A 1034 -31.63 -55.31 4.15
CA THR A 1034 -31.88 -54.07 4.90
C THR A 1034 -32.05 -54.34 6.40
N CYS A 1035 -31.91 -53.30 7.20
CA CYS A 1035 -32.06 -53.37 8.66
C CYS A 1035 -33.48 -53.03 9.10
N GLN A 1036 -34.16 -53.99 9.70
CA GLN A 1036 -35.49 -53.75 10.28
C GLN A 1036 -35.35 -53.11 11.65
N ASN A 1037 -35.74 -51.83 11.74
CA ASN A 1037 -35.69 -51.02 12.96
C ASN A 1037 -37.12 -50.64 13.41
N SER A 1038 -37.34 -50.60 14.73
CA SER A 1038 -38.62 -50.19 15.35
C SER A 1038 -38.99 -48.72 15.03
N ASP A 1039 -40.28 -48.39 15.00
CA ASP A 1039 -40.77 -47.03 14.72
C ASP A 1039 -40.35 -46.00 15.77
N ILE A 1040 -39.94 -46.47 16.95
CA ILE A 1040 -39.31 -45.68 18.02
C ILE A 1040 -38.09 -44.86 17.50
N LYS A 1041 -37.43 -45.30 16.43
CA LYS A 1041 -36.37 -44.54 15.73
C LYS A 1041 -36.81 -43.12 15.32
N ILE A 1042 -38.11 -42.91 15.05
CA ILE A 1042 -38.68 -41.62 14.68
C ILE A 1042 -38.51 -40.60 15.82
N LEU A 1043 -38.60 -41.04 17.08
CA LEU A 1043 -38.43 -40.15 18.24
C LEU A 1043 -36.99 -39.62 18.35
N SER A 1044 -35.98 -40.46 18.02
CA SER A 1044 -34.59 -40.01 17.92
C SER A 1044 -34.39 -39.01 16.77
N LEU A 1045 -35.02 -39.23 15.62
CA LEU A 1045 -34.97 -38.30 14.49
C LEU A 1045 -35.63 -36.95 14.82
N LEU A 1046 -36.79 -36.96 15.50
CA LEU A 1046 -37.47 -35.74 15.94
C LEU A 1046 -36.62 -34.93 16.94
N LEU A 1047 -35.94 -35.60 17.88
CA LEU A 1047 -35.00 -34.92 18.76
C LEU A 1047 -33.85 -34.29 17.96
N ASN A 1048 -33.24 -35.03 17.02
CA ASN A 1048 -32.14 -34.49 16.20
C ASN A 1048 -32.57 -33.24 15.41
N ILE A 1049 -33.78 -33.24 14.84
CA ILE A 1049 -34.35 -32.09 14.14
C ILE A 1049 -34.58 -30.91 15.11
N PHE A 1050 -35.18 -31.15 16.28
CA PHE A 1050 -35.40 -30.11 17.29
C PHE A 1050 -34.08 -29.46 17.75
N ILE A 1051 -33.07 -30.29 18.01
CA ILE A 1051 -31.72 -29.87 18.41
C ILE A 1051 -31.09 -28.98 17.34
N ILE A 1052 -31.20 -29.34 16.06
CA ILE A 1052 -30.70 -28.53 14.94
C ILE A 1052 -31.45 -27.20 14.80
N ILE A 1053 -32.78 -27.18 14.98
CA ILE A 1053 -33.59 -25.94 14.97
C ILE A 1053 -33.16 -25.00 16.11
N ALA A 1054 -32.98 -25.53 17.33
CA ALA A 1054 -32.47 -24.75 18.46
C ALA A 1054 -31.06 -24.21 18.20
N GLY A 1055 -30.20 -25.02 17.59
CA GLY A 1055 -28.87 -24.60 17.14
C GLY A 1055 -28.91 -23.45 16.12
N ALA A 1056 -29.79 -23.53 15.14
CA ALA A 1056 -29.98 -22.48 14.12
C ALA A 1056 -30.50 -21.17 14.75
N TYR A 1057 -31.41 -21.26 15.73
CA TYR A 1057 -31.91 -20.11 16.49
C TYR A 1057 -30.78 -19.40 17.25
N TYR A 1058 -29.97 -20.12 18.03
CA TYR A 1058 -28.84 -19.51 18.76
C TYR A 1058 -27.75 -18.98 17.80
N ALA A 1059 -27.49 -19.68 16.69
CA ALA A 1059 -26.56 -19.24 15.66
C ALA A 1059 -27.01 -17.93 14.98
N TYR A 1060 -28.31 -17.74 14.76
CA TYR A 1060 -28.87 -16.48 14.28
C TYR A 1060 -28.71 -15.35 15.30
N GLY A 1061 -28.95 -15.62 16.59
CA GLY A 1061 -28.80 -14.65 17.68
C GLY A 1061 -27.38 -14.05 17.79
N ILE A 1062 -26.34 -14.82 17.46
CA ILE A 1062 -24.93 -14.37 17.52
C ILE A 1062 -24.40 -13.77 16.21
N ARG A 1063 -25.25 -13.57 15.19
CA ARG A 1063 -24.80 -13.13 13.85
C ARG A 1063 -24.16 -11.73 13.82
N ASN A 1064 -24.58 -10.83 14.73
CA ASN A 1064 -24.15 -9.43 14.80
C ASN A 1064 -22.88 -9.21 15.65
N LEU A 1065 -22.23 -10.27 16.14
CA LEU A 1065 -20.99 -10.13 16.91
C LEU A 1065 -19.81 -9.69 16.04
N ASN A 1066 -18.98 -8.81 16.60
CA ASN A 1066 -17.75 -8.32 15.98
C ASN A 1066 -16.85 -9.50 15.54
N GLN A 1067 -16.27 -9.43 14.34
CA GLN A 1067 -15.54 -10.52 13.68
C GLN A 1067 -14.45 -11.16 14.56
N LYS A 1068 -13.84 -10.38 15.47
CA LYS A 1068 -12.82 -10.86 16.43
C LYS A 1068 -13.31 -12.01 17.35
N PHE A 1069 -14.62 -12.13 17.58
CA PHE A 1069 -15.23 -13.15 18.44
C PHE A 1069 -16.12 -14.16 17.68
N LYS A 1070 -16.26 -14.02 16.36
CA LYS A 1070 -17.20 -14.79 15.54
C LYS A 1070 -16.57 -16.09 15.04
N GLU A 1071 -16.83 -17.22 15.71
CA GLU A 1071 -16.56 -18.54 15.13
C GLU A 1071 -17.64 -18.93 14.11
N PRO A 1072 -17.30 -19.56 12.97
CA PRO A 1072 -18.25 -19.95 11.91
C PRO A 1072 -19.08 -21.20 12.27
N LEU A 1073 -19.69 -21.21 13.47
CA LEU A 1073 -20.46 -22.33 14.02
C LEU A 1073 -21.82 -22.53 13.33
N SER A 1074 -22.31 -21.53 12.57
CA SER A 1074 -23.58 -21.58 11.84
C SER A 1074 -23.51 -22.46 10.58
N VAL A 1075 -22.39 -22.46 9.85
CA VAL A 1075 -22.24 -23.15 8.57
C VAL A 1075 -22.43 -24.68 8.70
N PRO A 1076 -21.85 -25.37 9.70
CA PRO A 1076 -22.16 -26.78 9.96
C PRO A 1076 -23.64 -27.09 10.19
N ILE A 1077 -24.39 -26.18 10.83
CA ILE A 1077 -25.80 -26.37 11.14
C ILE A 1077 -26.62 -26.27 9.85
N TYR A 1078 -26.34 -25.27 9.00
CA TYR A 1078 -27.01 -25.11 7.70
C TYR A 1078 -26.71 -26.29 6.75
N ALA A 1079 -25.46 -26.75 6.70
CA ALA A 1079 -25.08 -27.93 5.90
C ALA A 1079 -25.87 -29.19 6.32
N TYR A 1080 -26.08 -29.38 7.63
CA TYR A 1080 -26.85 -30.51 8.14
C TYR A 1080 -28.36 -30.41 7.91
N ILE A 1081 -28.92 -29.18 7.95
CA ILE A 1081 -30.33 -28.94 7.56
C ILE A 1081 -30.55 -29.33 6.10
N ILE A 1082 -29.68 -28.88 5.19
CA ILE A 1082 -29.75 -29.21 3.75
C ILE A 1082 -29.62 -30.72 3.56
N TYR A 1083 -28.68 -31.36 4.25
CA TYR A 1083 -28.50 -32.82 4.24
C TYR A 1083 -29.78 -33.58 4.65
N ILE A 1084 -30.38 -33.26 5.80
CA ILE A 1084 -31.61 -33.94 6.26
C ILE A 1084 -32.78 -33.70 5.30
N LEU A 1085 -32.93 -32.48 4.79
CA LEU A 1085 -34.02 -32.13 3.88
C LEU A 1085 -33.92 -32.93 2.58
N LEU A 1086 -32.73 -33.00 1.97
CA LEU A 1086 -32.49 -33.82 0.78
C LEU A 1086 -32.70 -35.31 1.07
N LEU A 1087 -32.20 -35.83 2.19
CA LEU A 1087 -32.38 -37.23 2.58
C LEU A 1087 -33.87 -37.59 2.79
N TYR A 1088 -34.69 -36.67 3.30
CA TYR A 1088 -36.13 -36.88 3.45
C TYR A 1088 -36.87 -36.86 2.11
N ILE A 1089 -36.50 -35.96 1.19
CA ILE A 1089 -37.01 -35.95 -0.19
C ILE A 1089 -36.69 -37.30 -0.87
N MET A 1090 -35.46 -37.82 -0.74
CA MET A 1090 -35.11 -39.12 -1.32
C MET A 1090 -35.88 -40.29 -0.69
N LYS A 1091 -36.31 -40.18 0.57
CA LYS A 1091 -37.18 -41.19 1.22
C LYS A 1091 -38.63 -41.13 0.73
N ILE A 1092 -39.14 -39.96 0.32
CA ILE A 1092 -40.46 -39.82 -0.31
C ILE A 1092 -40.49 -40.47 -1.71
N VAL A 1093 -39.36 -40.46 -2.42
CA VAL A 1093 -39.21 -41.08 -3.76
C VAL A 1093 -39.19 -42.62 -3.70
N ASP A 1094 -39.21 -43.22 -2.50
CA ASP A 1094 -39.25 -44.66 -2.20
C ASP A 1094 -38.20 -45.53 -2.93
N ASN A 1095 -37.08 -44.90 -3.33
CA ASN A 1095 -35.98 -45.57 -4.00
C ASN A 1095 -34.85 -45.87 -3.01
N ASN A 1096 -34.91 -47.08 -2.44
CA ASN A 1096 -33.98 -47.57 -1.42
C ASN A 1096 -32.50 -47.49 -1.81
N LYS A 1097 -32.16 -47.55 -3.11
CA LYS A 1097 -30.77 -47.37 -3.58
C LYS A 1097 -30.30 -45.93 -3.45
N LEU A 1098 -31.16 -44.97 -3.82
CA LEU A 1098 -30.84 -43.55 -3.76
C LEU A 1098 -30.76 -43.08 -2.30
N VAL A 1099 -31.71 -43.47 -1.45
CA VAL A 1099 -31.66 -43.16 0.00
C VAL A 1099 -30.32 -43.56 0.61
N TYR A 1100 -29.83 -44.75 0.28
CA TYR A 1100 -28.55 -45.28 0.74
C TYR A 1100 -27.33 -44.43 0.31
N TYR A 1101 -27.23 -44.08 -0.98
CA TYR A 1101 -26.11 -43.27 -1.47
C TYR A 1101 -26.15 -41.82 -0.95
N PHE A 1102 -27.34 -41.24 -0.81
CA PHE A 1102 -27.51 -39.89 -0.26
C PHE A 1102 -27.17 -39.80 1.24
N ASP A 1103 -27.52 -40.81 2.05
CA ASP A 1103 -27.13 -40.89 3.47
C ASP A 1103 -25.59 -40.95 3.60
N SER A 1104 -24.97 -41.84 2.81
CA SER A 1104 -23.52 -42.05 2.80
C SER A 1104 -22.73 -40.81 2.33
N ILE A 1105 -23.04 -40.28 1.13
CA ILE A 1105 -22.34 -39.13 0.55
C ILE A 1105 -22.64 -37.85 1.33
N GLY A 1106 -23.89 -37.64 1.74
CA GLY A 1106 -24.30 -36.49 2.54
C GLY A 1106 -23.57 -36.46 3.88
N THR A 1107 -23.39 -37.61 4.53
CA THR A 1107 -22.63 -37.73 5.78
C THR A 1107 -21.15 -37.36 5.60
N LEU A 1108 -20.51 -37.77 4.49
CA LEU A 1108 -19.13 -37.37 4.17
C LEU A 1108 -19.02 -35.86 3.92
N ILE A 1109 -19.96 -35.27 3.16
CA ILE A 1109 -19.96 -33.84 2.81
C ILE A 1109 -20.11 -32.96 4.06
N TYR A 1110 -21.15 -33.16 4.88
CA TYR A 1110 -21.35 -32.28 6.04
C TYR A 1110 -20.23 -32.44 7.06
N SER A 1111 -19.70 -33.66 7.24
CA SER A 1111 -18.57 -33.91 8.15
C SER A 1111 -17.29 -33.20 7.67
N SER A 1112 -17.06 -33.15 6.35
CA SER A 1112 -15.93 -32.40 5.76
C SER A 1112 -16.07 -30.88 5.95
N ILE A 1113 -17.29 -30.34 5.84
CA ILE A 1113 -17.59 -28.93 6.13
C ILE A 1113 -17.31 -28.60 7.61
N VAL A 1114 -17.65 -29.48 8.54
CA VAL A 1114 -17.31 -29.32 9.98
C VAL A 1114 -15.79 -29.26 10.18
N ILE A 1115 -15.02 -30.15 9.54
CA ILE A 1115 -13.55 -30.15 9.63
C ILE A 1115 -12.97 -28.84 9.10
N TYR A 1116 -13.40 -28.40 7.91
CA TYR A 1116 -12.86 -27.20 7.27
C TYR A 1116 -13.08 -25.94 8.12
N TYR A 1117 -14.32 -25.64 8.47
CA TYR A 1117 -14.67 -24.38 9.14
C TYR A 1117 -14.22 -24.32 10.61
N LEU A 1118 -14.19 -25.44 11.33
CA LEU A 1118 -13.84 -25.43 12.76
C LEU A 1118 -12.34 -25.66 13.03
N TYR A 1119 -11.63 -26.35 12.13
CA TYR A 1119 -10.22 -26.74 12.34
C TYR A 1119 -9.28 -26.10 11.31
N VAL A 1120 -9.50 -26.31 10.01
CA VAL A 1120 -8.57 -25.84 8.96
C VAL A 1120 -8.41 -24.31 9.00
N VAL A 1121 -9.50 -23.57 9.16
CA VAL A 1121 -9.47 -22.10 9.32
C VAL A 1121 -8.67 -21.66 10.56
N LYS A 1122 -8.68 -22.44 11.64
CA LYS A 1122 -7.92 -22.12 12.89
C LYS A 1122 -6.46 -22.52 12.78
N LEU A 1123 -6.15 -23.65 12.14
CA LEU A 1123 -4.79 -24.08 11.83
C LEU A 1123 -4.09 -23.07 10.89
N LYS A 1124 -4.80 -22.54 9.88
CA LYS A 1124 -4.29 -21.41 9.07
C LYS A 1124 -3.97 -20.18 9.95
N LYS A 1125 -4.87 -19.77 10.85
CA LYS A 1125 -4.61 -18.64 11.77
C LYS A 1125 -3.42 -18.89 12.73
N LEU A 1126 -3.24 -20.12 13.22
CA LEU A 1126 -2.08 -20.51 14.03
C LEU A 1126 -0.78 -20.47 13.21
N TYR A 1127 -0.79 -21.00 11.99
CA TYR A 1127 0.36 -20.97 11.08
C TYR A 1127 0.84 -19.54 10.80
N TYR A 1128 -0.08 -18.61 10.50
CA TYR A 1128 0.26 -17.19 10.35
C TYR A 1128 0.78 -16.55 11.66
N LYS A 1129 0.24 -16.92 12.84
CA LYS A 1129 0.72 -16.41 14.14
C LYS A 1129 2.16 -16.86 14.44
N TYR A 1130 2.51 -18.12 14.19
CA TYR A 1130 3.88 -18.62 14.41
C TYR A 1130 4.87 -18.04 13.40
N ASN A 1131 4.51 -17.93 12.12
CA ASN A 1131 5.35 -17.30 11.10
C ASN A 1131 5.62 -15.80 11.36
N GLN A 1132 4.80 -15.12 12.17
CA GLN A 1132 5.07 -13.75 12.64
C GLN A 1132 5.90 -13.67 13.93
N LYS A 1133 5.99 -14.74 14.73
CA LYS A 1133 6.78 -14.76 15.97
C LYS A 1133 8.20 -15.27 15.77
N ASP A 1134 8.38 -16.29 14.93
CA ASP A 1134 9.67 -16.98 14.80
C ASP A 1134 10.49 -16.46 13.61
N GLY A 1135 11.06 -15.26 13.79
CA GLY A 1135 12.26 -14.89 13.05
C GLY A 1135 13.40 -15.85 13.44
N TYR A 1136 13.80 -16.71 12.51
CA TYR A 1136 14.83 -17.75 12.67
C TYR A 1136 14.54 -18.85 13.73
N SER A 1137 13.87 -19.92 13.31
CA SER A 1137 14.18 -21.26 13.84
C SER A 1137 14.26 -22.31 12.71
N ALA A 1138 15.30 -23.14 12.74
CA ALA A 1138 15.71 -23.97 11.59
C ALA A 1138 14.89 -25.27 11.40
N PHE A 1139 13.83 -25.49 12.18
CA PHE A 1139 13.22 -26.81 12.34
C PHE A 1139 12.29 -27.23 11.17
N PHE A 1140 11.60 -26.28 10.52
CA PHE A 1140 10.65 -26.59 9.44
C PHE A 1140 11.28 -26.72 8.04
N LYS A 1141 12.59 -26.50 7.88
CA LYS A 1141 13.28 -26.65 6.57
C LYS A 1141 13.22 -28.09 6.03
N SER A 1142 13.04 -29.10 6.89
CA SER A 1142 12.95 -30.52 6.50
C SER A 1142 11.57 -30.93 5.95
N TYR A 1143 10.49 -30.20 6.26
CA TYR A 1143 9.13 -30.56 5.79
C TYR A 1143 8.79 -29.95 4.42
N ARG A 1144 9.58 -28.98 3.96
CA ARG A 1144 9.35 -28.25 2.70
C ARG A 1144 9.59 -29.09 1.44
N SER A 1145 10.26 -30.24 1.56
CA SER A 1145 10.52 -31.19 0.47
C SER A 1145 9.42 -32.24 0.27
N ILE A 1146 8.57 -32.49 1.28
CA ILE A 1146 7.52 -33.53 1.22
C ILE A 1146 6.17 -32.95 0.80
N VAL A 1147 5.88 -31.69 1.13
CA VAL A 1147 4.60 -31.03 0.78
C VAL A 1147 4.62 -30.38 -0.62
N MET A 1148 5.79 -29.97 -1.13
CA MET A 1148 5.89 -29.41 -2.50
C MET A 1148 5.67 -30.44 -3.63
N ALA A 1149 5.48 -31.73 -3.31
CA ALA A 1149 5.17 -32.76 -4.30
C ALA A 1149 3.66 -32.93 -4.58
N SER A 1150 2.76 -32.30 -3.81
CA SER A 1150 1.31 -32.53 -3.91
C SER A 1150 0.44 -31.29 -4.17
N GLU A 1151 0.99 -30.07 -4.17
CA GLU A 1151 0.23 -28.82 -4.44
C GLU A 1151 0.40 -28.27 -5.87
N ASN A 1152 0.73 -29.13 -6.84
CA ASN A 1152 0.72 -28.82 -8.27
C ASN A 1152 -0.37 -29.61 -9.03
N LYS A 1153 -1.62 -29.51 -8.55
CA LYS A 1153 -2.91 -29.76 -9.24
C LYS A 1153 -4.05 -29.52 -8.23
N PHE A 1154 -5.17 -28.96 -8.69
CA PHE A 1154 -6.27 -28.40 -7.89
C PHE A 1154 -5.84 -27.13 -7.10
N ASP A 1155 -6.41 -25.94 -7.30
CA ASP A 1155 -7.59 -25.53 -8.07
C ASP A 1155 -7.40 -24.16 -8.74
N ILE A 1156 -8.21 -23.89 -9.78
CA ILE A 1156 -8.62 -22.54 -10.12
C ILE A 1156 -10.16 -22.52 -10.13
N TYR A 1157 -10.72 -21.53 -9.41
CA TYR A 1157 -12.10 -21.02 -9.49
C TYR A 1157 -13.19 -22.05 -9.06
N ILE A 1158 -14.39 -21.67 -8.62
CA ILE A 1158 -15.18 -20.48 -8.95
C ILE A 1158 -15.65 -19.70 -7.71
N SER A 1159 -15.61 -18.38 -7.88
CA SER A 1159 -16.18 -17.32 -7.04
C SER A 1159 -17.68 -17.45 -6.76
N ARG A 1160 -18.15 -16.75 -5.72
CA ARG A 1160 -19.13 -15.66 -5.90
C ARG A 1160 -19.34 -14.85 -4.61
N ASP A 1161 -19.09 -13.55 -4.75
CA ASP A 1161 -19.88 -12.40 -4.26
C ASP A 1161 -20.33 -12.46 -2.77
N CYS A 1162 -19.84 -11.60 -1.86
CA CYS A 1162 -19.59 -10.16 -2.02
C CYS A 1162 -18.12 -9.72 -1.88
#